data_AF-A0A6L8QAY5-F1
#
_entry.id   AF-A0A6L8QAY5-F1
#
_cell.length_a   1.000
_cell.length_b   1.000
_cell.length_c   1.000
_cell.angle_alpha   90.00
_cell.angle_beta   90.00
_cell.angle_gamma   90.00
#
_symmetry.space_group_name_H-M   'P 1'
#
loop_
_entity.id
_entity.type
_entity.pdbx_description
1 polymer ?
#
loop_
_entity_poly.entity_id
_entity_poly.type
_entity_poly.pdbx_seq_one_letter_code
_entity_poly.pdbx_strand_id
1 'polypeptide(L)'
;MKFLKGLVVLFLAFSGVCSVFAEENDWTLDRFLQPFTSESPGSTGTTPEIKKVQVTATLPDYPWIKVSDYRNRKVELCITCHDGIASVSPSHPPEFGCSVCHGGEPESVDKEQAHATLIYDPEAGTGKRNPSSLSVVEKSCGQLYCHSGHADENRNHITRVRKSMMNTMAGVISGLRYQWAGQSLKTARYGSIDIADTDGTIPKSQGALKKLEKLPFFSPTTLPESILKREKLVSVSKHPADHLLRKKCFQCHIDSPPAEGQYRSQGCAACHFEYSATGLYEGNDPTVSRTKPGHARFHKMPAIPSRATCVQCHRSFTLQTLGMEPHEMLDTLEETENTAIDMETSVDNSDQENVSSVINTSETKENPVEQENIPSTNNDLVISESVTTEKPATSRGFSLYAGKGKVKKDVHTAKGMDCTDCHTQLDIMGDGNIYSKQHEAVEIRCETCHGDSLSYPLISQITEPSDPSIRISRHYTGGSNRVGDWMAVTATSHKMTNVKVQDGRMVTMGKQTGKAHEIPLVKDYLDAHSIPQHQSRLECTACHARWVVRCPGCHQNIGPDQSKVPEFHPLDIGEPALMIGPRGKVAPMLIQQEKQLTVLDERGHPIPVLEKMGDERGHYRKWEFTNPHGTSGSNLAYALNPHSIQKKSRSCISCHLSPETLGLGAGDLKIGKSFTGKNDFVDPLNRTDKILNASKFDPQAKTSMRGEALAGTSQPKARTFNQKEIVRILRVGNCIPCHDQYDDPIYQNINQSYAFARTMEHRQLRKRILNLRQPAE
;
A
#
# COMPACT_ATOMS: atom_id res chain seq x y z
N MET A 1 -19.28 70.40 -11.44
CA MET A 1 -19.61 71.69 -10.79
C MET A 1 -19.63 71.46 -9.28
N LYS A 2 -18.79 72.21 -8.53
CA LYS A 2 -19.04 72.84 -7.20
C LYS A 2 -19.64 71.99 -6.05
N PHE A 3 -19.19 71.92 -4.79
CA PHE A 3 -18.18 72.51 -3.88
C PHE A 3 -18.25 71.57 -2.62
N LEU A 4 -17.22 70.96 -2.04
CA LEU A 4 -16.09 71.42 -1.21
C LEU A 4 -16.43 72.02 0.19
N LYS A 5 -15.87 71.36 1.24
CA LYS A 5 -15.45 71.84 2.61
C LYS A 5 -16.53 72.06 3.68
N GLY A 6 -16.33 71.73 4.98
CA GLY A 6 -15.18 71.21 5.74
C GLY A 6 -15.16 71.76 7.19
N LEU A 7 -14.58 70.97 8.12
CA LEU A 7 -14.10 71.29 9.50
C LEU A 7 -15.16 71.62 10.58
N VAL A 8 -15.12 71.13 11.83
CA VAL A 8 -14.10 71.21 12.92
C VAL A 8 -14.35 70.01 13.88
N VAL A 9 -13.44 69.03 14.10
CA VAL A 9 -12.23 68.96 14.98
C VAL A 9 -12.51 68.90 16.51
N LEU A 10 -12.04 67.79 17.10
CA LEU A 10 -11.61 67.51 18.49
C LEU A 10 -12.64 67.24 19.60
N PHE A 11 -12.84 65.97 19.95
CA PHE A 11 -12.51 65.47 21.29
C PHE A 11 -12.07 63.99 21.23
N LEU A 12 -10.85 63.77 21.72
CA LEU A 12 -10.09 62.52 21.89
C LEU A 12 -10.80 61.57 22.88
N ALA A 13 -10.96 60.29 22.54
CA ALA A 13 -10.07 59.15 22.89
C ALA A 13 -10.49 58.40 24.17
N PHE A 14 -10.90 57.14 24.02
CA PHE A 14 -10.58 55.94 24.82
C PHE A 14 -11.70 54.91 24.71
N SER A 15 -11.50 53.86 23.91
CA SER A 15 -11.88 52.47 24.23
C SER A 15 -11.78 51.62 22.97
N GLY A 16 -10.69 50.86 22.86
CA GLY A 16 -10.58 49.77 21.92
C GLY A 16 -11.16 48.47 22.48
N VAL A 17 -11.15 47.48 21.59
CA VAL A 17 -11.07 46.04 21.84
C VAL A 17 -12.40 45.27 21.92
N CYS A 18 -12.64 44.56 20.81
CA CYS A 18 -13.20 43.21 20.65
C CYS A 18 -14.62 42.86 21.10
N SER A 19 -15.43 42.47 20.10
CA SER A 19 -16.16 41.19 20.15
C SER A 19 -16.64 40.79 18.75
N VAL A 20 -15.99 39.77 18.19
CA VAL A 20 -16.51 38.99 17.05
C VAL A 20 -17.09 37.70 17.63
N PHE A 21 -18.34 37.45 17.23
CA PHE A 21 -19.20 36.35 17.60
C PHE A 21 -18.62 34.97 17.21
N ALA A 22 -18.74 34.01 18.12
CA ALA A 22 -18.81 32.59 17.82
C ALA A 22 -20.06 32.04 18.53
N GLU A 23 -21.03 31.58 17.73
CA GLU A 23 -22.26 30.93 18.18
C GLU A 23 -21.96 29.45 18.51
N GLU A 24 -22.18 29.07 19.78
CA GLU A 24 -22.50 27.69 20.16
C GLU A 24 -23.94 27.73 20.71
N ASN A 25 -24.89 27.15 19.97
CA ASN A 25 -26.23 26.85 20.46
C ASN A 25 -26.40 25.33 20.49
N ASP A 26 -26.65 24.80 21.69
CA ASP A 26 -27.80 23.93 21.97
C ASP A 26 -27.78 23.49 23.43
N TRP A 27 -28.47 24.25 24.28
CA TRP A 27 -29.09 23.74 25.50
C TRP A 27 -30.47 24.38 25.61
N THR A 28 -31.50 23.61 25.31
CA THR A 28 -32.89 24.05 25.46
C THR A 28 -33.27 24.05 26.94
N LEU A 29 -33.66 25.24 27.37
CA LEU A 29 -34.28 25.56 28.64
C LEU A 29 -35.73 25.08 28.61
N ASP A 30 -36.09 24.12 29.46
CA ASP A 30 -37.42 24.09 30.09
C ASP A 30 -37.51 23.02 31.18
N ARG A 31 -37.35 23.42 32.45
CA ARG A 31 -38.32 23.09 33.50
C ARG A 31 -38.15 23.89 34.79
N PHE A 32 -39.09 24.81 34.97
CA PHE A 32 -39.79 25.14 36.21
C PHE A 32 -39.05 25.85 37.36
N LEU A 33 -39.40 27.13 37.48
CA LEU A 33 -39.48 27.91 38.71
C LEU A 33 -40.25 27.15 39.80
N GLN A 34 -39.54 26.72 40.85
CA GLN A 34 -40.05 26.71 42.22
C GLN A 34 -38.95 27.13 43.20
N PRO A 35 -39.24 28.01 44.18
CA PRO A 35 -38.27 28.44 45.17
C PRO A 35 -38.16 27.35 46.23
N PHE A 36 -37.06 26.60 46.23
CA PHE A 36 -36.72 25.72 47.34
C PHE A 36 -35.45 26.20 48.04
N THR A 37 -35.63 26.32 49.34
CA THR A 37 -34.76 26.80 50.40
C THR A 37 -33.38 26.15 50.39
N SER A 38 -32.40 26.95 50.82
CA SER A 38 -31.02 26.58 51.08
C SER A 38 -30.90 25.36 52.01
N GLU A 39 -30.61 24.20 51.44
CA GLU A 39 -29.86 23.15 52.13
C GLU A 39 -28.74 22.68 51.18
N SER A 40 -27.51 22.99 51.59
CA SER A 40 -26.29 22.48 50.93
C SER A 40 -26.22 20.96 51.09
N PRO A 41 -26.04 20.18 50.02
CA PRO A 41 -25.45 18.86 50.16
C PRO A 41 -23.99 19.06 50.54
N GLY A 42 -23.59 18.53 51.69
CA GLY A 42 -22.26 18.67 52.27
C GLY A 42 -21.17 18.43 51.22
N SER A 43 -20.43 19.50 50.90
CA SER A 43 -19.09 19.36 50.37
C SER A 43 -18.24 18.75 51.47
N THR A 44 -17.90 17.48 51.33
CA THR A 44 -16.63 17.00 51.87
C THR A 44 -15.54 17.80 51.16
N GLY A 45 -15.18 18.94 51.75
CA GLY A 45 -14.09 19.79 51.34
C GLY A 45 -12.76 19.08 51.54
N THR A 46 -12.40 18.21 50.61
CA THR A 46 -10.99 17.94 50.31
C THR A 46 -10.60 18.92 49.21
N THR A 47 -9.79 19.93 49.57
CA THR A 47 -8.97 20.64 48.58
C THR A 47 -8.31 19.61 47.66
N PRO A 48 -8.39 19.74 46.33
CA PRO A 48 -7.74 18.80 45.44
C PRO A 48 -6.26 18.73 45.80
N GLU A 49 -5.79 17.52 46.08
CA GLU A 49 -4.38 17.28 46.40
C GLU A 49 -3.55 17.70 45.19
N ILE A 50 -2.79 18.79 45.31
CA ILE A 50 -1.96 19.29 44.22
C ILE A 50 -0.81 18.31 44.03
N LYS A 51 -0.83 17.58 42.92
CA LYS A 51 0.21 16.63 42.55
C LYS A 51 1.25 17.33 41.68
N LYS A 52 2.52 17.05 41.94
CA LYS A 52 3.65 17.68 41.25
C LYS A 52 4.63 16.64 40.71
N VAL A 53 5.14 16.89 39.51
CA VAL A 53 6.28 16.18 38.93
C VAL A 53 7.51 17.08 38.99
N GLN A 54 8.65 16.51 39.38
CA GLN A 54 9.94 17.18 39.27
C GLN A 54 10.54 16.88 37.90
N VAL A 55 10.77 17.92 37.08
CA VAL A 55 11.40 17.78 35.76
C VAL A 55 12.90 17.62 35.95
N THR A 56 13.34 16.38 36.10
CA THR A 56 14.71 16.03 36.49
C THR A 56 15.44 15.19 35.45
N ALA A 57 14.76 14.80 34.38
CA ALA A 57 15.38 14.03 33.31
C ALA A 57 16.54 14.79 32.65
N THR A 58 17.57 14.04 32.27
CA THR A 58 18.69 14.47 31.45
C THR A 58 18.69 13.68 30.16
N LEU A 59 19.12 14.30 29.06
CA LEU A 59 19.21 13.58 27.79
C LEU A 59 20.35 12.55 27.85
N PRO A 60 20.10 11.24 27.58
CA PRO A 60 21.13 10.21 27.75
C PRO A 60 22.41 10.44 26.95
N ASP A 61 22.27 10.98 25.74
CA ASP A 61 23.40 11.27 24.84
C ASP A 61 24.05 12.63 25.10
N TYR A 62 23.36 13.49 25.86
CA TYR A 62 23.82 14.82 26.24
C TYR A 62 23.60 14.99 27.74
N PRO A 63 24.35 14.27 28.59
CA PRO A 63 24.09 14.20 30.03
C PRO A 63 24.22 15.56 30.74
N TRP A 64 24.85 16.54 30.10
CA TRP A 64 24.94 17.93 30.55
C TRP A 64 23.70 18.78 30.23
N ILE A 65 22.78 18.30 29.40
CA ILE A 65 21.53 18.98 29.03
C ILE A 65 20.40 18.47 29.92
N LYS A 66 19.84 19.37 30.73
CA LYS A 66 18.67 19.09 31.57
C LYS A 66 17.39 19.44 30.82
N VAL A 67 16.40 18.57 30.93
CA VAL A 67 15.13 18.77 30.24
C VAL A 67 14.35 19.98 30.80
N SER A 68 14.54 20.30 32.09
CA SER A 68 13.97 21.49 32.74
C SER A 68 14.29 22.81 32.04
N ASP A 69 15.39 22.87 31.32
CA ASP A 69 15.92 24.11 30.75
C ASP A 69 15.18 24.52 29.46
N TYR A 70 14.52 23.57 28.77
CA TYR A 70 13.78 23.85 27.52
C TYR A 70 12.53 24.72 27.72
N ARG A 71 11.96 24.71 28.92
CA ARG A 71 10.83 25.57 29.31
C ARG A 71 11.17 26.48 30.49
N ASN A 72 12.39 26.38 31.03
CA ASN A 72 12.83 27.07 32.24
C ASN A 72 11.90 26.80 33.44
N ARG A 73 11.48 25.53 33.59
CA ARG A 73 10.55 25.08 34.63
C ARG A 73 11.08 23.79 35.24
N LYS A 74 11.14 23.73 36.57
CA LYS A 74 11.64 22.55 37.31
C LYS A 74 10.52 21.67 37.85
N VAL A 75 9.29 22.19 37.87
CA VAL A 75 8.12 21.55 38.44
C VAL A 75 6.96 21.69 37.47
N GLU A 76 6.16 20.64 37.33
CA GLU A 76 4.89 20.67 36.61
C GLU A 76 3.76 20.11 37.49
N LEU A 77 2.57 20.67 37.34
CA LEU A 77 1.36 20.35 38.09
C LEU A 77 0.30 19.66 37.23
N CYS A 78 0.60 19.35 35.95
CA CYS A 78 -0.35 18.75 35.01
C CYS A 78 -1.00 17.45 35.55
N ILE A 79 -0.25 16.64 36.30
CA ILE A 79 -0.74 15.40 36.92
C ILE A 79 -1.71 15.63 38.09
N THR A 80 -1.94 16.88 38.50
CA THR A 80 -3.02 17.21 39.45
C THR A 80 -4.38 16.84 38.84
N CYS A 81 -4.57 17.13 37.55
CA CYS A 81 -5.77 16.76 36.81
C CYS A 81 -5.57 15.44 36.06
N HIS A 82 -4.42 15.26 35.40
CA HIS A 82 -4.08 14.07 34.60
C HIS A 82 -3.51 12.91 35.42
N ASP A 83 -4.01 12.72 36.65
CA ASP A 83 -3.53 11.69 37.57
C ASP A 83 -3.83 10.28 37.03
N GLY A 84 -2.79 9.48 36.77
CA GLY A 84 -2.95 8.17 36.13
C GLY A 84 -2.78 8.18 34.61
N ILE A 85 -2.38 9.31 34.01
CA ILE A 85 -1.86 9.31 32.63
C ILE A 85 -0.67 8.36 32.52
N ALA A 86 -0.69 7.50 31.51
CA ALA A 86 0.37 6.53 31.29
C ALA A 86 1.68 7.24 30.92
N SER A 87 2.81 6.71 31.42
CA SER A 87 4.13 7.09 30.90
C SER A 87 4.21 6.76 29.42
N VAL A 88 4.63 7.74 28.61
CA VAL A 88 4.60 7.59 27.16
C VAL A 88 5.63 6.59 26.68
N SER A 89 6.85 6.60 27.23
CA SER A 89 7.85 5.55 26.99
C SER A 89 8.97 5.59 28.03
N PRO A 90 9.80 4.53 28.15
CA PRO A 90 10.96 4.54 29.05
C PRO A 90 11.97 5.66 28.76
N SER A 91 12.02 6.16 27.52
CA SER A 91 12.89 7.28 27.12
C SER A 91 12.30 8.65 27.43
N HIS A 92 11.00 8.72 27.74
CA HIS A 92 10.28 9.94 28.10
C HIS A 92 9.39 9.64 29.32
N PRO A 93 9.99 9.36 30.50
CA PRO A 93 9.22 9.10 31.70
C PRO A 93 8.56 10.40 32.21
N PRO A 94 7.63 10.36 33.18
CA PRO A 94 6.97 11.59 33.68
C PRO A 94 7.95 12.69 34.11
N GLU A 95 9.10 12.33 34.68
CA GLU A 95 10.18 13.24 35.10
C GLU A 95 10.85 13.98 33.92
N PHE A 96 10.52 13.60 32.68
CA PHE A 96 10.86 14.33 31.46
C PHE A 96 10.04 15.62 31.31
N GLY A 97 8.86 15.72 31.93
CA GLY A 97 7.97 16.88 31.82
C GLY A 97 7.05 16.81 30.60
N CYS A 98 5.76 17.08 30.83
CA CYS A 98 4.70 17.11 29.83
C CYS A 98 4.83 18.33 28.91
N SER A 99 5.18 19.50 29.47
CA SER A 99 5.16 20.78 28.74
C SER A 99 6.28 20.92 27.69
N VAL A 100 7.30 20.09 27.79
CA VAL A 100 8.40 20.01 26.81
C VAL A 100 7.87 19.60 25.44
N CYS A 101 6.97 18.63 25.41
CA CYS A 101 6.33 18.12 24.20
C CYS A 101 5.00 18.84 23.92
N HIS A 102 4.14 18.94 24.92
CA HIS A 102 2.77 19.43 24.75
C HIS A 102 2.65 20.95 24.83
N GLY A 103 3.64 21.68 25.34
CA GLY A 103 3.50 23.09 25.69
C GLY A 103 2.59 23.29 26.91
N GLY A 104 1.91 24.42 26.98
CA GLY A 104 1.08 24.78 28.13
C GLY A 104 1.83 25.52 29.23
N GLU A 105 1.11 25.92 30.28
CA GLU A 105 1.66 26.53 31.49
C GLU A 105 1.75 25.45 32.60
N PRO A 106 2.93 24.84 32.80
CA PRO A 106 3.06 23.66 33.65
C PRO A 106 2.82 23.91 35.14
N GLU A 107 2.92 25.16 35.62
CA GLU A 107 2.73 25.47 37.05
C GLU A 107 1.29 25.93 37.37
N SER A 108 0.39 25.96 36.39
CA SER A 108 -1.01 26.30 36.63
C SER A 108 -1.86 25.04 36.86
N VAL A 109 -2.76 25.13 37.82
CA VAL A 109 -3.85 24.15 38.06
C VAL A 109 -5.19 24.66 37.48
N ASP A 110 -5.22 25.89 36.98
CA ASP A 110 -6.35 26.43 36.22
C ASP A 110 -6.33 25.84 34.80
N LYS A 111 -7.46 25.29 34.36
CA LYS A 111 -7.54 24.52 33.11
C LYS A 111 -7.25 25.40 31.89
N GLU A 112 -7.80 26.59 31.85
CA GLU A 112 -7.68 27.51 30.72
C GLU A 112 -6.25 28.04 30.62
N GLN A 113 -5.64 28.42 31.75
CA GLN A 113 -4.26 28.86 31.81
C GLN A 113 -3.28 27.73 31.49
N ALA A 114 -3.44 26.55 32.10
CA ALA A 114 -2.59 25.39 31.87
C ALA A 114 -2.55 24.99 30.37
N HIS A 115 -3.67 25.15 29.66
CA HIS A 115 -3.80 24.79 28.25
C HIS A 115 -3.63 25.95 27.25
N ALA A 116 -3.28 27.16 27.72
CA ALA A 116 -3.25 28.36 26.88
C ALA A 116 -2.23 28.28 25.73
N THR A 117 -1.08 27.64 25.97
CA THR A 117 0.07 27.59 25.05
C THR A 117 0.38 26.18 24.56
N LEU A 118 -0.63 25.30 24.52
CA LEU A 118 -0.44 23.95 23.98
C LEU A 118 0.05 23.97 22.53
N ILE A 119 0.97 23.06 22.22
CA ILE A 119 1.51 22.83 20.88
C ILE A 119 0.64 21.77 20.22
N TYR A 120 -0.13 22.18 19.23
CA TYR A 120 -0.96 21.29 18.43
C TYR A 120 -1.20 21.89 17.05
N ASP A 121 -1.56 21.03 16.11
CA ASP A 121 -2.03 21.45 14.80
C ASP A 121 -3.55 21.67 14.84
N PRO A 122 -4.05 22.90 14.63
CA PRO A 122 -5.49 23.16 14.64
C PRO A 122 -6.20 22.56 13.42
N GLU A 123 -5.51 22.28 12.32
CA GLU A 123 -6.08 21.70 11.10
C GLU A 123 -6.16 20.17 11.16
N ALA A 124 -5.52 19.56 12.16
CA ALA A 124 -5.47 18.13 12.38
C ALA A 124 -6.83 17.46 12.63
N GLY A 125 -7.79 18.21 13.19
CA GLY A 125 -9.03 17.64 13.71
C GLY A 125 -8.84 16.73 14.94
N THR A 126 -7.61 16.59 15.46
CA THR A 126 -7.33 15.79 16.68
C THR A 126 -7.60 16.54 17.99
N GLY A 127 -8.03 17.81 17.92
CA GLY A 127 -8.04 18.71 19.07
C GLY A 127 -6.62 19.07 19.56
N LYS A 128 -6.50 19.65 20.76
CA LYS A 128 -5.22 20.11 21.35
C LYS A 128 -4.32 18.98 21.88
N ARG A 129 -4.37 17.79 21.26
CA ARG A 129 -3.81 16.54 21.82
C ARG A 129 -2.52 16.07 21.15
N ASN A 130 -2.30 16.39 19.87
CA ASN A 130 -1.18 15.87 19.09
C ASN A 130 -0.08 16.92 18.87
N PRO A 131 1.03 16.89 19.64
CA PRO A 131 2.16 17.78 19.41
C PRO A 131 3.09 17.30 18.28
N SER A 132 2.83 16.14 17.68
CA SER A 132 3.76 15.48 16.74
C SER A 132 3.39 15.60 15.25
N SER A 133 2.33 16.37 14.93
CA SER A 133 2.01 16.73 13.54
C SER A 133 3.20 17.43 12.90
N LEU A 134 3.50 17.14 11.63
CA LEU A 134 4.66 17.70 10.95
C LEU A 134 4.55 19.22 10.75
N SER A 135 3.37 19.81 10.93
CA SER A 135 3.18 21.26 10.89
C SER A 135 3.71 21.99 12.15
N VAL A 136 3.79 21.30 13.29
CA VAL A 136 4.19 21.89 14.58
C VAL A 136 5.36 21.17 15.26
N VAL A 137 5.79 20.02 14.74
CA VAL A 137 6.78 19.13 15.38
C VAL A 137 8.11 19.81 15.74
N GLU A 138 8.53 20.85 15.01
CA GLU A 138 9.75 21.61 15.33
C GLU A 138 9.67 22.31 16.70
N LYS A 139 8.46 22.64 17.15
CA LYS A 139 8.21 23.25 18.47
C LYS A 139 8.18 22.22 19.60
N SER A 140 8.09 20.93 19.29
CA SER A 140 7.98 19.82 20.24
C SER A 140 9.17 18.87 20.10
N CYS A 141 9.02 17.76 19.37
CA CYS A 141 10.00 16.69 19.23
C CYS A 141 11.24 17.12 18.42
N GLY A 142 11.09 18.12 17.54
CA GLY A 142 12.14 18.65 16.67
C GLY A 142 13.03 19.73 17.30
N GLN A 143 12.94 19.92 18.61
CA GLN A 143 13.89 20.79 19.32
C GLN A 143 15.31 20.22 19.28
N LEU A 144 16.30 21.10 19.42
CA LEU A 144 17.72 20.74 19.45
C LEU A 144 18.00 19.68 20.52
N TYR A 145 18.83 18.69 20.19
CA TYR A 145 19.20 17.53 21.01
C TYR A 145 18.11 16.45 21.18
N CYS A 146 16.86 16.72 20.78
CA CYS A 146 15.76 15.74 20.82
C CYS A 146 15.79 14.83 19.58
N HIS A 147 14.99 15.12 18.55
CA HIS A 147 15.00 14.40 17.27
C HIS A 147 15.52 15.27 16.10
N SER A 148 16.27 16.32 16.43
CA SER A 148 16.88 17.28 15.49
C SER A 148 18.22 17.82 16.04
N GLY A 149 19.10 18.25 15.13
CA GLY A 149 20.37 18.91 15.45
C GLY A 149 21.45 18.00 16.02
N HIS A 150 21.36 16.68 15.77
CA HIS A 150 22.41 15.71 16.10
C HIS A 150 23.51 15.72 15.03
N ALA A 151 24.75 15.43 15.45
CA ALA A 151 25.86 15.22 14.52
C ALA A 151 25.71 13.92 13.71
N ASP A 152 25.10 12.89 14.28
CA ASP A 152 24.69 11.69 13.55
C ASP A 152 23.36 11.98 12.84
N GLU A 153 23.40 12.11 11.51
CA GLU A 153 22.23 12.38 10.68
C GLU A 153 21.14 11.31 10.82
N ASN A 154 21.50 10.08 11.18
CA ASN A 154 20.52 9.04 11.44
C ASN A 154 19.64 9.30 12.66
N ARG A 155 19.95 10.31 13.47
CA ARG A 155 19.16 10.72 14.63
C ARG A 155 18.26 11.93 14.36
N ASN A 156 18.46 12.61 13.24
CA ASN A 156 17.67 13.75 12.80
C ASN A 156 16.36 13.28 12.13
N HIS A 157 15.52 12.58 12.90
CA HIS A 157 14.31 11.93 12.38
C HIS A 157 13.33 12.93 11.76
N ILE A 158 13.24 14.15 12.28
CA ILE A 158 12.29 15.15 11.77
C ILE A 158 12.59 15.51 10.32
N THR A 159 13.84 15.87 10.02
CA THR A 159 14.29 16.19 8.66
C THR A 159 14.13 14.98 7.73
N ARG A 160 14.50 13.79 8.20
CA ARG A 160 14.42 12.55 7.41
C ARG A 160 12.96 12.22 7.04
N VAL A 161 12.05 12.22 8.02
CA VAL A 161 10.63 11.89 7.79
C VAL A 161 10.00 12.86 6.80
N ARG A 162 10.34 14.17 6.89
CA ARG A 162 9.85 15.17 5.94
C ARG A 162 10.22 14.84 4.49
N LYS A 163 11.44 14.34 4.25
CA LYS A 163 11.95 13.98 2.92
C LYS A 163 11.54 12.57 2.45
N SER A 164 11.09 11.71 3.37
CA SER A 164 10.72 10.31 3.10
C SER A 164 9.61 10.13 2.05
N MET A 165 9.54 8.93 1.46
CA MET A 165 8.45 8.55 0.55
C MET A 165 7.08 8.48 1.24
N MET A 166 7.05 8.16 2.54
CA MET A 166 5.82 8.12 3.34
C MET A 166 5.21 9.52 3.49
N ASN A 167 6.05 10.53 3.61
CA ASN A 167 5.58 11.91 3.67
C ASN A 167 5.32 12.50 2.28
N THR A 168 6.29 12.44 1.36
CA THR A 168 6.20 13.18 0.09
C THR A 168 5.20 12.57 -0.89
N MET A 169 4.98 11.25 -0.84
CA MET A 169 4.17 10.48 -1.81
C MET A 169 4.58 10.67 -3.28
N ALA A 170 5.80 11.16 -3.55
CA ALA A 170 6.24 11.61 -4.87
C ALA A 170 6.03 10.55 -5.97
N GLY A 171 6.32 9.28 -5.66
CA GLY A 171 6.16 8.15 -6.57
C GLY A 171 4.71 7.84 -6.93
N VAL A 172 3.78 7.90 -5.97
CA VAL A 172 2.34 7.68 -6.19
C VAL A 172 1.78 8.83 -7.01
N ILE A 173 2.09 10.07 -6.63
CA ILE A 173 1.64 11.28 -7.29
C ILE A 173 2.10 11.30 -8.76
N SER A 174 3.39 11.13 -8.98
CA SER A 174 3.97 11.14 -10.33
C SER A 174 3.48 9.97 -11.18
N GLY A 175 3.32 8.78 -10.58
CA GLY A 175 2.78 7.61 -11.26
C GLY A 175 1.35 7.84 -11.76
N LEU A 176 0.46 8.33 -10.90
CA LEU A 176 -0.93 8.59 -11.26
C LEU A 176 -1.06 9.75 -12.26
N ARG A 177 -0.32 10.84 -12.05
CA ARG A 177 -0.34 11.95 -13.01
C ARG A 177 0.18 11.52 -14.38
N TYR A 178 1.23 10.70 -14.44
CA TYR A 178 1.72 10.15 -15.72
C TYR A 178 0.64 9.28 -16.39
N GLN A 179 -0.01 8.40 -15.63
CA GLN A 179 -1.08 7.53 -16.12
C GLN A 179 -2.29 8.28 -16.69
N TRP A 180 -2.58 9.45 -16.13
CA TRP A 180 -3.72 10.30 -16.52
C TRP A 180 -3.31 11.47 -17.42
N ALA A 181 -2.12 11.44 -18.04
CA ALA A 181 -1.59 12.52 -18.88
C ALA A 181 -1.45 13.89 -18.19
N GLY A 182 -1.50 13.93 -16.85
CA GLY A 182 -1.27 15.12 -16.04
C GLY A 182 0.20 15.50 -15.86
N GLN A 183 1.11 14.65 -16.32
CA GLN A 183 2.52 14.97 -16.56
C GLN A 183 3.10 14.05 -17.64
N SER A 184 4.03 14.55 -18.45
CA SER A 184 4.76 13.75 -19.45
C SER A 184 6.10 13.23 -18.92
N LEU A 185 6.69 13.90 -17.93
CA LEU A 185 7.95 13.49 -17.32
C LEU A 185 7.75 12.25 -16.45
N LYS A 186 8.72 11.33 -16.50
CA LYS A 186 8.74 10.12 -15.67
C LYS A 186 9.13 10.43 -14.21
N THR A 187 9.96 11.44 -14.01
CA THR A 187 10.40 11.90 -12.68
C THR A 187 9.31 12.67 -11.95
N ALA A 188 9.31 12.59 -10.62
CA ALA A 188 8.34 13.32 -9.82
C ALA A 188 8.64 14.83 -9.84
N ARG A 189 7.60 15.62 -10.11
CA ARG A 189 7.60 17.08 -9.95
C ARG A 189 6.94 17.50 -8.64
N TYR A 190 5.91 16.76 -8.23
CA TYR A 190 5.05 17.14 -7.13
C TYR A 190 5.16 16.17 -5.95
N GLY A 191 5.03 16.72 -4.75
CA GLY A 191 4.82 16.01 -3.49
C GLY A 191 3.51 16.44 -2.83
N SER A 192 3.14 15.77 -1.74
CA SER A 192 2.06 16.18 -0.84
C SER A 192 2.31 17.59 -0.25
N ILE A 193 3.58 17.91 -0.04
CA ILE A 193 4.11 19.20 0.41
C ILE A 193 5.15 19.73 -0.59
N ASP A 194 5.40 21.03 -0.54
CA ASP A 194 6.59 21.62 -1.11
C ASP A 194 7.79 21.32 -0.20
N ILE A 195 8.89 20.87 -0.80
CA ILE A 195 10.11 20.56 -0.06
C ILE A 195 11.32 20.66 -0.98
N ALA A 196 12.44 21.16 -0.46
CA ALA A 196 13.71 21.23 -1.15
C ALA A 196 14.78 20.53 -0.33
N ASP A 197 15.73 19.92 -1.03
CA ASP A 197 16.95 19.44 -0.40
C ASP A 197 17.92 20.60 -0.20
N THR A 198 18.24 20.90 1.05
CA THR A 198 19.08 22.03 1.47
C THR A 198 20.42 21.59 2.06
N ASP A 199 20.68 20.29 2.24
CA ASP A 199 21.94 19.80 2.80
C ASP A 199 23.06 19.68 1.74
N GLY A 200 22.69 19.80 0.46
CA GLY A 200 23.61 19.85 -0.67
C GLY A 200 24.10 18.48 -1.17
N THR A 201 23.81 17.39 -0.46
CA THR A 201 24.21 16.04 -0.86
C THR A 201 23.04 15.39 -1.60
N ILE A 202 23.09 15.39 -2.93
CA ILE A 202 21.97 14.89 -3.75
C ILE A 202 22.48 13.75 -4.63
N PRO A 203 22.30 12.48 -4.22
CA PRO A 203 22.70 11.30 -4.97
C PRO A 203 21.86 11.11 -6.26
N LYS A 204 22.03 11.98 -7.25
CA LYS A 204 21.26 11.94 -8.51
C LYS A 204 21.38 10.60 -9.24
N SER A 205 22.53 9.93 -9.12
CA SER A 205 22.75 8.59 -9.66
C SER A 205 21.82 7.53 -9.05
N GLN A 206 21.32 7.78 -7.84
CA GLN A 206 20.36 6.94 -7.11
C GLN A 206 18.91 7.43 -7.27
N GLY A 207 18.66 8.46 -8.08
CA GLY A 207 17.31 8.99 -8.32
C GLY A 207 16.87 10.12 -7.37
N ALA A 208 17.78 10.60 -6.52
CA ALA A 208 17.48 11.71 -5.60
C ALA A 208 17.17 13.02 -6.34
N LEU A 209 16.21 13.77 -5.83
CA LEU A 209 15.68 15.01 -6.36
C LEU A 209 16.13 16.21 -5.53
N LYS A 210 16.28 17.36 -6.20
CA LYS A 210 16.59 18.62 -5.51
C LYS A 210 15.40 19.22 -4.77
N LYS A 211 14.19 19.00 -5.28
CA LYS A 211 12.96 19.57 -4.71
C LYS A 211 11.72 18.88 -5.29
N LEU A 212 10.62 19.06 -4.59
CA LEU A 212 9.26 18.76 -5.02
C LEU A 212 8.38 19.99 -4.80
N GLU A 213 7.51 20.28 -5.76
CA GLU A 213 6.47 21.30 -5.62
C GLU A 213 5.24 20.71 -4.92
N LYS A 214 4.48 21.50 -4.18
CA LYS A 214 3.21 21.02 -3.61
C LYS A 214 2.23 20.70 -4.74
N LEU A 215 1.55 19.55 -4.65
CA LEU A 215 0.53 19.15 -5.62
C LEU A 215 -0.57 20.22 -5.74
N PRO A 216 -0.90 20.70 -6.97
CA PRO A 216 -1.98 21.65 -7.17
C PRO A 216 -3.34 21.06 -6.78
N PHE A 217 -4.31 21.95 -6.57
CA PHE A 217 -5.71 21.58 -6.39
C PHE A 217 -6.40 21.41 -7.74
N PHE A 218 -7.47 20.62 -7.78
CA PHE A 218 -8.25 20.42 -8.99
C PHE A 218 -8.99 21.69 -9.41
N SER A 219 -9.74 22.29 -8.49
CA SER A 219 -10.58 23.46 -8.75
C SER A 219 -10.62 24.38 -7.51
N PRO A 220 -10.85 25.70 -7.67
CA PRO A 220 -11.14 26.58 -6.54
C PRO A 220 -12.32 26.10 -5.68
N THR A 221 -13.33 25.47 -6.31
CA THR A 221 -14.50 24.92 -5.61
C THR A 221 -14.18 23.71 -4.74
N THR A 222 -13.02 23.09 -4.92
CA THR A 222 -12.55 21.94 -4.12
C THR A 222 -11.57 22.34 -3.03
N LEU A 223 -11.34 23.64 -2.83
CA LEU A 223 -10.46 24.14 -1.78
C LEU A 223 -11.13 23.95 -0.41
N PRO A 224 -10.40 23.44 0.60
CA PRO A 224 -10.84 23.46 1.98
C PRO A 224 -11.17 24.90 2.42
N GLU A 225 -12.21 25.07 3.23
CA GLU A 225 -12.61 26.38 3.78
C GLU A 225 -11.46 27.09 4.49
N SER A 226 -10.59 26.34 5.17
CA SER A 226 -9.42 26.88 5.87
C SER A 226 -8.45 27.62 4.95
N ILE A 227 -8.37 27.22 3.67
CA ILE A 227 -7.54 27.88 2.65
C ILE A 227 -8.26 29.09 2.09
N LEU A 228 -9.57 28.96 1.81
CA LEU A 228 -10.40 30.07 1.30
C LEU A 228 -10.39 31.27 2.26
N LYS A 229 -10.45 31.02 3.57
CA LYS A 229 -10.44 32.05 4.62
C LYS A 229 -9.09 32.78 4.76
N ARG A 230 -7.98 32.25 4.21
CA ARG A 230 -6.62 32.80 4.40
C ARG A 230 -6.07 33.55 3.17
N GLU A 231 -6.89 33.73 2.13
CA GLU A 231 -6.52 34.41 0.87
C GLU A 231 -5.19 33.94 0.24
N LYS A 232 -4.78 32.68 0.52
CA LYS A 232 -3.49 32.17 0.08
C LYS A 232 -3.59 31.76 -1.39
N LEU A 233 -2.74 32.33 -2.25
CA LEU A 233 -2.64 31.89 -3.64
C LEU A 233 -2.26 30.41 -3.68
N VAL A 234 -3.14 29.60 -4.28
CA VAL A 234 -2.96 28.16 -4.44
C VAL A 234 -2.98 27.80 -5.91
N SER A 235 -2.09 26.89 -6.29
CA SER A 235 -2.01 26.41 -7.67
C SER A 235 -3.22 25.52 -7.98
N VAL A 236 -3.88 25.77 -9.11
CA VAL A 236 -5.02 25.00 -9.61
C VAL A 236 -4.66 24.42 -10.97
N SER A 237 -4.82 23.11 -11.15
CA SER A 237 -4.47 22.41 -12.39
C SER A 237 -5.66 22.12 -13.30
N LYS A 238 -6.88 22.06 -12.76
CA LYS A 238 -8.07 21.51 -13.44
C LYS A 238 -7.89 20.07 -13.92
N HIS A 239 -6.94 19.34 -13.33
CA HIS A 239 -6.62 17.97 -13.71
C HIS A 239 -7.23 16.93 -12.75
N PRO A 240 -8.08 15.99 -13.21
CA PRO A 240 -8.83 15.02 -12.40
C PRO A 240 -7.90 14.10 -11.61
N ALA A 241 -6.68 13.84 -12.10
CA ALA A 241 -5.68 13.11 -11.32
C ALA A 241 -5.41 13.76 -9.94
N ASP A 242 -5.44 15.10 -9.85
CA ASP A 242 -5.20 15.80 -8.59
C ASP A 242 -6.40 15.70 -7.65
N HIS A 243 -7.61 15.65 -8.21
CA HIS A 243 -8.81 15.33 -7.45
C HIS A 243 -8.76 13.90 -6.91
N LEU A 244 -8.38 12.94 -7.77
CA LEU A 244 -8.30 11.52 -7.43
C LEU A 244 -7.27 11.25 -6.33
N LEU A 245 -6.08 11.84 -6.43
CA LEU A 245 -5.04 11.74 -5.40
C LEU A 245 -5.56 12.20 -4.04
N ARG A 246 -6.22 13.36 -3.99
CA ARG A 246 -6.73 13.92 -2.74
C ARG A 246 -7.90 13.12 -2.18
N LYS A 247 -8.84 12.70 -3.03
CA LYS A 247 -10.03 11.95 -2.59
C LYS A 247 -9.72 10.51 -2.17
N LYS A 248 -8.77 9.82 -2.81
CA LYS A 248 -8.52 8.39 -2.57
C LYS A 248 -7.22 8.12 -1.83
N CYS A 249 -6.14 8.79 -2.25
CA CYS A 249 -4.80 8.43 -1.78
C CYS A 249 -4.41 9.17 -0.50
N PHE A 250 -4.85 10.43 -0.34
CA PHE A 250 -4.45 11.25 0.80
C PHE A 250 -5.23 10.94 2.09
N GLN A 251 -6.30 10.13 2.05
CA GLN A 251 -7.00 9.69 3.27
C GLN A 251 -6.11 8.88 4.22
N CYS A 252 -5.06 8.22 3.69
CA CYS A 252 -4.09 7.43 4.44
C CYS A 252 -2.72 8.12 4.55
N HIS A 253 -2.59 9.35 4.05
CA HIS A 253 -1.33 10.09 4.12
C HIS A 253 -1.02 10.46 5.57
N ILE A 254 0.27 10.35 5.95
CA ILE A 254 0.71 10.37 7.36
C ILE A 254 0.35 11.64 8.12
N ASP A 255 0.19 12.77 7.42
CA ASP A 255 -0.14 14.07 8.03
C ASP A 255 -1.54 14.55 7.63
N SER A 256 -2.35 13.70 7.01
CA SER A 256 -3.76 13.99 6.70
C SER A 256 -4.68 13.47 7.80
N PRO A 257 -5.84 14.08 8.06
CA PRO A 257 -6.82 13.53 8.99
C PRO A 257 -7.36 12.18 8.48
N PRO A 258 -7.74 11.25 9.37
CA PRO A 258 -8.38 10.01 8.95
C PRO A 258 -9.73 10.28 8.29
N ALA A 259 -10.20 9.35 7.45
CA ALA A 259 -11.56 9.40 6.96
C ALA A 259 -12.56 9.11 8.08
N GLU A 260 -13.82 9.48 7.87
CA GLU A 260 -14.90 9.23 8.83
C GLU A 260 -14.97 7.74 9.23
N GLY A 261 -15.19 7.48 10.52
CA GLY A 261 -15.22 6.12 11.08
C GLY A 261 -13.85 5.45 11.24
N GLN A 262 -12.74 6.14 10.93
CA GLN A 262 -11.38 5.62 11.11
C GLN A 262 -10.64 6.44 12.16
N TYR A 263 -9.75 5.76 12.89
CA TYR A 263 -9.04 6.36 14.01
C TYR A 263 -7.55 6.16 13.87
N ARG A 264 -6.83 7.27 13.71
CA ARG A 264 -5.37 7.37 13.75
C ARG A 264 -4.98 8.82 14.01
N SER A 265 -3.73 9.02 14.41
CA SER A 265 -3.14 10.36 14.55
C SER A 265 -2.48 10.82 13.23
N GLN A 266 -1.69 11.89 13.33
CA GLN A 266 -0.90 12.48 12.26
C GLN A 266 0.58 12.63 12.67
N GLY A 267 1.44 12.81 11.67
CA GLY A 267 2.87 13.00 11.85
C GLY A 267 3.51 11.77 12.49
N CYS A 268 4.38 11.98 13.48
CA CYS A 268 5.07 10.85 14.14
C CYS A 268 4.07 9.93 14.86
N ALA A 269 3.03 10.49 15.47
CA ALA A 269 2.01 9.72 16.16
C ALA A 269 1.14 8.85 15.25
N ALA A 270 1.12 9.11 13.94
CA ALA A 270 0.42 8.24 12.99
C ALA A 270 0.97 6.81 12.99
N CYS A 271 2.27 6.65 13.27
CA CYS A 271 2.91 5.34 13.38
C CYS A 271 3.12 4.92 14.84
N HIS A 272 3.49 5.87 15.71
CA HIS A 272 3.94 5.56 17.05
C HIS A 272 2.84 5.66 18.12
N PHE A 273 1.59 5.97 17.80
CA PHE A 273 0.48 5.86 18.75
C PHE A 273 -0.58 4.92 18.20
N GLU A 274 -0.88 3.87 18.94
CA GLU A 274 -1.89 2.88 18.56
C GLU A 274 -3.29 3.41 18.89
N TYR A 275 -4.24 3.18 17.99
CA TYR A 275 -5.65 3.45 18.18
C TYR A 275 -6.41 2.12 18.17
N SER A 276 -7.40 2.00 19.05
CA SER A 276 -8.37 0.89 18.99
C SER A 276 -9.27 1.05 17.77
N ALA A 277 -9.91 -0.04 17.34
CA ALA A 277 -10.84 -0.01 16.20
C ALA A 277 -12.01 0.97 16.40
N THR A 278 -12.39 1.23 17.66
CA THR A 278 -13.44 2.17 18.07
C THR A 278 -12.89 3.57 18.39
N GLY A 279 -11.56 3.76 18.38
CA GLY A 279 -10.92 5.03 18.73
C GLY A 279 -11.12 5.45 20.19
N LEU A 280 -11.45 4.51 21.07
CA LEU A 280 -11.65 4.74 22.49
C LEU A 280 -10.33 4.64 23.27
N TYR A 281 -10.21 5.49 24.30
CA TYR A 281 -9.12 5.44 25.26
C TYR A 281 -9.33 4.30 26.26
N GLU A 282 -8.29 3.49 26.47
CA GLU A 282 -8.28 2.33 27.38
C GLU A 282 -7.40 2.53 28.62
N GLY A 283 -6.78 3.71 28.77
CA GLY A 283 -5.95 4.05 29.93
C GLY A 283 -6.76 4.54 31.14
N ASN A 284 -6.03 5.08 32.13
CA ASN A 284 -6.56 5.43 33.45
C ASN A 284 -6.62 6.93 33.76
N ASP A 285 -6.23 7.80 32.81
CA ASP A 285 -6.37 9.24 32.98
C ASP A 285 -7.87 9.62 33.13
N PRO A 286 -8.31 10.18 34.28
CA PRO A 286 -9.71 10.46 34.56
C PRO A 286 -10.27 11.59 33.69
N THR A 287 -9.40 12.40 33.07
CA THR A 287 -9.80 13.53 32.22
C THR A 287 -10.01 13.12 30.76
N VAL A 288 -9.54 11.93 30.37
CA VAL A 288 -9.71 11.41 29.01
C VAL A 288 -10.94 10.51 28.96
N SER A 289 -11.91 10.89 28.14
CA SER A 289 -13.15 10.12 28.01
C SER A 289 -12.88 8.73 27.41
N ARG A 290 -13.35 7.71 28.13
CA ARG A 290 -13.31 6.29 27.71
C ARG A 290 -14.49 5.90 26.81
N THR A 291 -15.44 6.81 26.61
CA THR A 291 -16.67 6.58 25.83
C THR A 291 -16.74 7.43 24.57
N LYS A 292 -15.96 8.52 24.48
CA LYS A 292 -15.87 9.36 23.29
C LYS A 292 -14.71 8.89 22.38
N PRO A 293 -14.98 8.58 21.10
CA PRO A 293 -13.95 8.15 20.17
C PRO A 293 -13.01 9.31 19.79
N GLY A 294 -11.93 8.99 19.07
CA GLY A 294 -10.93 9.96 18.61
C GLY A 294 -9.69 10.08 19.51
N HIS A 295 -9.52 9.16 20.45
CA HIS A 295 -8.35 9.09 21.33
C HIS A 295 -7.46 7.89 20.98
N ALA A 296 -6.15 8.06 21.14
CA ALA A 296 -5.23 6.93 21.09
C ALA A 296 -5.62 5.94 22.20
N ARG A 297 -5.36 4.65 21.96
CA ARG A 297 -5.70 3.58 22.89
C ARG A 297 -5.07 3.80 24.27
N PHE A 298 -3.82 4.25 24.27
CA PHE A 298 -3.07 4.64 25.45
C PHE A 298 -2.21 5.87 25.16
N HIS A 299 -1.82 6.61 26.21
CA HIS A 299 -0.75 7.59 26.11
C HIS A 299 0.60 6.85 26.12
N LYS A 300 0.92 6.16 25.02
CA LYS A 300 2.10 5.28 24.90
C LYS A 300 2.67 5.34 23.48
N MET A 301 3.99 5.48 23.41
CA MET A 301 4.76 5.56 22.18
C MET A 301 5.77 4.40 22.09
N PRO A 302 5.42 3.27 21.47
CA PRO A 302 6.40 2.22 21.18
C PRO A 302 7.46 2.70 20.18
N ALA A 303 8.73 2.35 20.44
CA ALA A 303 9.83 2.61 19.51
C ALA A 303 9.64 1.87 18.17
N ILE A 304 9.01 0.69 18.21
CA ILE A 304 8.71 -0.13 17.02
C ILE A 304 7.18 -0.23 16.91
N PRO A 305 6.56 0.35 15.87
CA PRO A 305 5.12 0.29 15.68
C PRO A 305 4.66 -1.14 15.40
N SER A 306 3.47 -1.50 15.88
CA SER A 306 2.85 -2.81 15.60
C SER A 306 2.31 -2.88 14.17
N ARG A 307 2.17 -4.10 13.64
CA ARG A 307 1.47 -4.37 12.37
C ARG A 307 0.16 -3.63 12.25
N ALA A 308 -0.62 -3.61 13.33
CA ALA A 308 -1.96 -3.04 13.38
C ALA A 308 -1.94 -1.58 12.90
N THR A 309 -0.94 -0.81 13.31
CA THR A 309 -0.77 0.58 12.86
C THR A 309 -0.44 0.66 11.36
N CYS A 310 0.44 -0.21 10.85
CA CYS A 310 0.80 -0.20 9.43
C CYS A 310 -0.41 -0.46 8.52
N VAL A 311 -1.26 -1.44 8.88
CA VAL A 311 -2.39 -1.86 8.04
C VAL A 311 -3.61 -0.93 8.10
N GLN A 312 -3.64 0.04 9.01
CA GLN A 312 -4.65 1.11 9.00
C GLN A 312 -4.60 1.94 7.71
N CYS A 313 -3.38 2.18 7.21
CA CYS A 313 -3.12 2.86 5.93
C CYS A 313 -2.88 1.85 4.80
N HIS A 314 -2.14 0.77 5.06
CA HIS A 314 -1.80 -0.26 4.08
C HIS A 314 -2.84 -1.39 4.04
N ARG A 315 -4.12 -1.04 3.84
CA ARG A 315 -5.27 -1.96 4.03
C ARG A 315 -5.26 -3.19 3.15
N SER A 316 -4.71 -3.13 1.95
CA SER A 316 -4.61 -4.31 1.09
C SER A 316 -3.77 -5.44 1.72
N PHE A 317 -2.98 -5.14 2.76
CA PHE A 317 -2.19 -6.12 3.50
C PHE A 317 -2.90 -6.69 4.73
N THR A 318 -4.14 -6.27 5.05
CA THR A 318 -4.95 -6.95 6.09
C THR A 318 -5.24 -8.41 5.73
N LEU A 319 -5.23 -8.73 4.43
CA LEU A 319 -5.33 -10.09 3.89
C LEU A 319 -4.14 -10.99 4.27
N GLN A 320 -3.08 -10.43 4.85
CA GLN A 320 -1.87 -11.12 5.28
C GLN A 320 -1.85 -11.15 6.82
N THR A 321 -2.69 -11.96 7.46
CA THR A 321 -2.72 -12.10 8.93
C THR A 321 -1.37 -12.61 9.46
N LEU A 322 -0.93 -12.29 10.68
CA LEU A 322 0.30 -12.90 11.21
C LEU A 322 0.04 -14.38 11.56
N GLY A 323 1.07 -15.22 11.44
CA GLY A 323 0.98 -16.69 11.56
C GLY A 323 0.60 -17.26 12.94
N MET A 324 -0.22 -16.56 13.73
CA MET A 324 -0.70 -16.99 15.05
C MET A 324 -2.17 -16.65 15.36
N GLU A 325 -2.91 -16.01 14.46
CA GLU A 325 -4.37 -15.88 14.60
C GLU A 325 -5.03 -17.21 14.18
N PRO A 326 -5.92 -17.83 14.99
CA PRO A 326 -6.65 -19.02 14.60
C PRO A 326 -7.45 -18.76 13.32
N HIS A 327 -7.37 -19.70 12.39
CA HIS A 327 -8.14 -19.71 11.14
C HIS A 327 -9.63 -20.00 11.42
N GLU A 328 -10.36 -19.09 12.05
CA GLU A 328 -11.83 -19.14 12.05
C GLU A 328 -12.37 -18.22 10.95
N MET A 329 -12.24 -18.68 9.71
CA MET A 329 -13.11 -18.41 8.54
C MET A 329 -12.33 -18.56 7.23
N LEU A 330 -11.77 -19.74 6.93
CA LEU A 330 -11.46 -20.13 5.53
C LEU A 330 -11.11 -21.62 5.31
N ASP A 331 -11.17 -22.48 6.33
CA ASP A 331 -10.67 -23.86 6.25
C ASP A 331 -11.73 -24.94 5.95
N THR A 332 -13.02 -24.61 5.76
CA THR A 332 -14.04 -25.63 5.43
C THR A 332 -14.04 -26.10 3.97
N LEU A 333 -12.92 -26.05 3.25
CA LEU A 333 -12.82 -26.50 1.86
C LEU A 333 -11.56 -27.32 1.55
N GLU A 334 -10.81 -27.79 2.55
CA GLU A 334 -9.56 -28.56 2.34
C GLU A 334 -9.64 -30.07 2.66
N GLU A 335 -10.81 -30.63 3.02
CA GLU A 335 -10.93 -32.06 3.31
C GLU A 335 -11.88 -32.81 2.38
N THR A 336 -11.70 -32.72 1.06
CA THR A 336 -12.16 -33.78 0.12
C THR A 336 -11.34 -33.73 -1.16
N GLU A 337 -10.03 -34.03 -1.11
CA GLU A 337 -9.25 -34.48 -2.28
C GLU A 337 -7.84 -34.86 -1.81
N ASN A 338 -7.73 -36.03 -1.17
CA ASN A 338 -6.57 -36.95 -1.26
C ASN A 338 -6.67 -38.04 -0.19
N THR A 339 -7.31 -39.15 -0.54
CA THR A 339 -6.96 -40.45 0.02
C THR A 339 -6.72 -41.42 -1.13
N ALA A 340 -5.44 -41.74 -1.29
CA ALA A 340 -4.81 -42.91 -1.89
C ALA A 340 -5.66 -43.85 -2.75
N ILE A 341 -5.25 -44.00 -4.02
CA ILE A 341 -5.39 -45.25 -4.76
C ILE A 341 -3.99 -45.85 -4.84
N ASP A 342 -3.74 -46.84 -4.01
CA ASP A 342 -2.81 -47.94 -4.27
C ASP A 342 -3.27 -49.09 -3.39
N MET A 343 -3.78 -50.18 -3.99
CA MET A 343 -3.55 -51.52 -3.48
C MET A 343 -3.85 -52.59 -4.53
N GLU A 344 -2.86 -53.47 -4.65
CA GLU A 344 -2.79 -54.68 -5.45
C GLU A 344 -3.80 -55.77 -5.02
N THR A 345 -4.09 -56.62 -6.00
CA THR A 345 -4.58 -58.01 -6.01
C THR A 345 -4.78 -58.80 -4.70
N SER A 346 -5.96 -59.41 -4.54
CA SER A 346 -6.22 -60.81 -4.12
C SER A 346 -7.75 -61.04 -4.10
N VAL A 347 -8.32 -61.81 -5.03
CA VAL A 347 -8.66 -63.26 -4.97
C VAL A 347 -9.59 -63.68 -3.82
N ASP A 348 -10.74 -64.21 -4.25
CA ASP A 348 -11.64 -65.22 -3.66
C ASP A 348 -12.87 -64.88 -2.79
N ASN A 349 -14.00 -65.26 -3.40
CA ASN A 349 -15.10 -66.11 -2.93
C ASN A 349 -16.28 -65.58 -2.10
N SER A 350 -17.44 -66.14 -2.51
CA SER A 350 -18.74 -66.30 -1.83
C SER A 350 -19.55 -65.01 -1.59
N ASP A 351 -20.86 -64.93 -1.82
CA ASP A 351 -21.87 -65.88 -2.27
C ASP A 351 -23.11 -65.06 -2.70
N GLN A 352 -23.93 -65.66 -3.57
CA GLN A 352 -25.41 -65.64 -3.59
C GLN A 352 -26.15 -64.41 -2.99
N GLU A 353 -27.15 -63.79 -3.62
CA GLU A 353 -28.21 -64.38 -4.42
C GLU A 353 -29.14 -63.26 -4.96
N ASN A 354 -29.49 -63.42 -6.24
CA ASN A 354 -30.84 -63.35 -6.79
C ASN A 354 -31.63 -62.04 -7.03
N VAL A 355 -32.08 -61.98 -8.31
CA VAL A 355 -33.45 -61.69 -8.79
C VAL A 355 -33.82 -60.20 -8.82
N SER A 356 -34.30 -59.56 -9.89
CA SER A 356 -34.79 -59.93 -11.24
C SER A 356 -35.16 -58.57 -11.89
N SER A 357 -34.81 -58.21 -13.13
CA SER A 357 -35.26 -58.69 -14.45
C SER A 357 -36.01 -57.58 -15.20
N VAL A 358 -35.93 -57.63 -16.55
CA VAL A 358 -36.72 -56.92 -17.59
C VAL A 358 -36.17 -55.54 -17.97
N ILE A 359 -35.36 -55.34 -19.02
CA ILE A 359 -35.40 -55.65 -20.48
C ILE A 359 -36.52 -54.92 -21.26
N ASN A 360 -36.14 -53.89 -22.05
CA ASN A 360 -36.33 -53.75 -23.52
C ASN A 360 -36.10 -52.27 -23.91
N THR A 361 -35.06 -51.91 -24.69
CA THR A 361 -35.00 -51.81 -26.19
C THR A 361 -36.09 -50.88 -26.74
N SER A 362 -35.89 -49.90 -27.63
CA SER A 362 -34.89 -49.67 -28.69
C SER A 362 -35.11 -48.27 -29.31
N GLU A 363 -34.06 -47.68 -29.91
CA GLU A 363 -33.97 -46.97 -31.22
C GLU A 363 -35.25 -46.35 -31.87
N THR A 364 -35.30 -45.26 -32.64
CA THR A 364 -34.39 -44.26 -33.25
C THR A 364 -35.25 -43.19 -33.97
N LYS A 365 -34.62 -42.07 -34.38
CA LYS A 365 -34.86 -41.22 -35.58
C LYS A 365 -35.77 -39.96 -35.55
N GLU A 366 -35.06 -38.84 -35.78
CA GLU A 366 -35.23 -37.78 -36.81
C GLU A 366 -36.46 -36.83 -36.85
N ASN A 367 -36.11 -35.52 -36.78
CA ASN A 367 -36.76 -34.24 -37.12
C ASN A 367 -37.63 -34.24 -38.41
N PRO A 368 -38.50 -33.23 -38.74
CA PRO A 368 -38.24 -31.76 -38.61
C PRO A 368 -39.43 -30.74 -38.49
N VAL A 369 -39.05 -29.48 -38.17
CA VAL A 369 -39.51 -28.14 -38.68
C VAL A 369 -41.01 -27.81 -38.82
N GLU A 370 -41.50 -26.74 -38.15
CA GLU A 370 -42.12 -25.55 -38.79
C GLU A 370 -42.45 -24.40 -37.81
N GLN A 371 -42.54 -23.20 -38.37
CA GLN A 371 -42.71 -21.86 -37.78
C GLN A 371 -44.16 -21.60 -37.29
N GLU A 372 -44.37 -20.66 -36.36
CA GLU A 372 -45.14 -19.41 -36.62
C GLU A 372 -45.51 -18.58 -35.37
N ASN A 373 -45.42 -17.26 -35.58
CA ASN A 373 -46.28 -16.15 -35.12
C ASN A 373 -46.25 -15.58 -33.68
N ILE A 374 -45.89 -14.28 -33.67
CA ILE A 374 -46.11 -13.23 -32.66
C ILE A 374 -47.58 -12.73 -32.84
N PRO A 375 -48.26 -12.15 -31.82
CA PRO A 375 -48.21 -10.69 -31.69
C PRO A 375 -48.25 -10.12 -30.25
N SER A 376 -47.69 -8.91 -30.17
CA SER A 376 -47.72 -7.92 -29.09
C SER A 376 -49.09 -7.61 -28.49
N THR A 377 -49.12 -7.19 -27.22
CA THR A 377 -49.89 -5.99 -26.79
C THR A 377 -49.38 -5.46 -25.44
N ASN A 378 -49.21 -4.14 -25.37
CA ASN A 378 -49.04 -3.35 -24.16
C ASN A 378 -50.35 -3.29 -23.38
N ASN A 379 -50.29 -3.24 -22.05
CA ASN A 379 -51.08 -2.29 -21.27
C ASN A 379 -50.55 -2.16 -19.84
N ASP A 380 -50.33 -0.90 -19.46
CA ASP A 380 -50.09 -0.42 -18.11
C ASP A 380 -51.26 -0.77 -17.17
N LEU A 381 -50.94 -1.18 -15.95
CA LEU A 381 -51.87 -1.12 -14.82
C LEU A 381 -51.10 -0.77 -13.55
N VAL A 382 -51.51 0.35 -12.96
CA VAL A 382 -50.95 1.00 -11.78
C VAL A 382 -51.65 0.46 -10.52
N ILE A 383 -50.89 0.46 -9.41
CA ILE A 383 -51.28 0.47 -7.98
C ILE A 383 -51.58 -0.89 -7.31
N SER A 384 -50.68 -1.33 -6.43
CA SER A 384 -50.93 -1.30 -4.98
C SER A 384 -49.69 -1.71 -4.19
N GLU A 385 -49.17 -0.76 -3.40
CA GLU A 385 -48.27 -1.04 -2.29
C GLU A 385 -49.04 -1.86 -1.25
N SER A 386 -48.55 -3.07 -0.98
CA SER A 386 -48.76 -3.71 0.31
C SER A 386 -47.39 -4.06 0.88
N VAL A 387 -47.02 -3.28 1.90
CA VAL A 387 -45.87 -3.49 2.75
C VAL A 387 -46.06 -4.82 3.48
N THR A 388 -45.24 -5.81 3.14
CA THR A 388 -44.95 -6.93 4.04
C THR A 388 -43.43 -7.08 4.12
N THR A 389 -42.94 -6.84 5.33
CA THR A 389 -41.54 -6.95 5.73
C THR A 389 -41.16 -8.41 5.85
N GLU A 390 -40.50 -8.97 4.83
CA GLU A 390 -39.75 -10.22 4.95
C GLU A 390 -38.29 -10.00 4.53
N LYS A 391 -37.36 -10.37 5.42
CA LYS A 391 -35.91 -10.33 5.22
C LYS A 391 -35.54 -11.12 3.96
N PRO A 392 -34.80 -10.56 2.98
CA PRO A 392 -34.25 -11.36 1.91
C PRO A 392 -33.03 -12.12 2.45
N ALA A 393 -33.16 -13.44 2.51
CA ALA A 393 -32.06 -14.36 2.60
C ALA A 393 -31.05 -14.06 1.49
N THR A 394 -29.78 -13.94 1.86
CA THR A 394 -28.66 -13.72 0.94
C THR A 394 -28.41 -14.98 0.12
N SER A 395 -29.08 -15.11 -1.02
CA SER A 395 -28.71 -16.08 -2.04
C SER A 395 -27.34 -15.69 -2.60
N ARG A 396 -26.29 -16.39 -2.15
CA ARG A 396 -24.97 -16.36 -2.80
C ARG A 396 -25.11 -16.99 -4.18
N GLY A 397 -25.44 -16.17 -5.17
CA GLY A 397 -25.28 -16.53 -6.57
C GLY A 397 -23.81 -16.81 -6.84
N PHE A 398 -23.48 -18.08 -7.08
CA PHE A 398 -22.20 -18.45 -7.66
C PHE A 398 -22.14 -17.85 -9.07
N SER A 399 -21.31 -16.82 -9.23
CA SER A 399 -20.98 -16.29 -10.54
C SER A 399 -20.14 -17.33 -11.29
N LEU A 400 -20.65 -17.81 -12.42
CA LEU A 400 -19.98 -18.75 -13.35
C LEU A 400 -18.91 -18.07 -14.23
N TYR A 401 -18.52 -16.83 -13.94
CA TYR A 401 -17.46 -16.12 -14.65
C TYR A 401 -16.14 -16.17 -13.88
N ALA A 402 -15.10 -16.72 -14.52
CA ALA A 402 -13.76 -16.86 -13.99
C ALA A 402 -13.14 -15.50 -13.66
N GLY A 403 -13.07 -15.21 -12.36
CA GLY A 403 -12.36 -14.06 -11.82
C GLY A 403 -12.46 -14.04 -10.30
N LYS A 404 -11.64 -14.85 -9.61
CA LYS A 404 -11.37 -14.81 -8.16
C LYS A 404 -10.26 -15.81 -7.81
N GLY A 405 -9.00 -15.35 -7.76
CA GLY A 405 -7.91 -16.14 -7.16
C GLY A 405 -7.93 -16.04 -5.63
N LYS A 406 -7.64 -17.13 -4.91
CA LYS A 406 -7.38 -17.08 -3.46
C LYS A 406 -6.07 -16.32 -3.20
N VAL A 407 -6.08 -15.35 -2.29
CA VAL A 407 -4.88 -14.62 -1.85
C VAL A 407 -3.95 -15.62 -1.17
N LYS A 408 -2.75 -15.83 -1.73
CA LYS A 408 -1.72 -16.62 -1.03
C LYS A 408 -0.95 -15.72 -0.08
N LYS A 409 -0.77 -16.21 1.15
CA LYS A 409 0.00 -15.55 2.20
C LYS A 409 1.48 -15.54 1.87
N ASP A 410 2.16 -14.40 2.00
CA ASP A 410 3.61 -14.28 1.84
C ASP A 410 4.34 -15.23 2.81
N VAL A 411 5.37 -15.91 2.33
CA VAL A 411 6.13 -16.89 3.10
C VAL A 411 6.78 -16.30 4.37
N HIS A 412 7.17 -15.02 4.35
CA HIS A 412 7.77 -14.36 5.51
C HIS A 412 6.71 -14.06 6.57
N THR A 413 5.57 -13.50 6.15
CA THR A 413 4.41 -13.28 7.04
C THR A 413 3.89 -14.59 7.62
N ALA A 414 3.85 -15.67 6.81
CA ALA A 414 3.47 -17.01 7.26
C ALA A 414 4.41 -17.55 8.33
N LYS A 415 5.71 -17.24 8.26
CA LYS A 415 6.69 -17.60 9.30
C LYS A 415 6.59 -16.73 10.57
N GLY A 416 5.80 -15.66 10.54
CA GLY A 416 5.58 -14.74 11.66
C GLY A 416 6.44 -13.47 11.64
N MET A 417 7.05 -13.14 10.50
CA MET A 417 7.75 -11.87 10.33
C MET A 417 6.75 -10.74 10.07
N ASP A 418 7.00 -9.57 10.67
CA ASP A 418 6.18 -8.38 10.49
C ASP A 418 6.81 -7.36 9.54
N CYS A 419 6.05 -6.32 9.16
CA CYS A 419 6.49 -5.28 8.24
C CYS A 419 7.81 -4.63 8.67
N THR A 420 7.99 -4.41 9.97
CA THR A 420 9.20 -3.79 10.54
C THR A 420 10.39 -4.75 10.56
N ASP A 421 10.21 -6.06 10.45
CA ASP A 421 11.33 -7.02 10.41
C ASP A 421 12.09 -6.94 9.09
N CYS A 422 11.36 -6.61 8.01
CA CYS A 422 11.96 -6.26 6.73
C CYS A 422 12.31 -4.78 6.72
N HIS A 423 11.34 -3.86 6.71
CA HIS A 423 11.62 -2.43 6.51
C HIS A 423 12.48 -1.81 7.61
N THR A 424 13.58 -1.16 7.21
CA THR A 424 14.47 -0.42 8.12
C THR A 424 13.89 0.93 8.52
N GLN A 425 14.49 1.57 9.52
CA GLN A 425 14.16 2.97 9.83
C GLN A 425 14.46 3.91 8.64
N LEU A 426 15.42 3.57 7.76
CA LEU A 426 15.79 4.40 6.62
C LEU A 426 14.75 4.26 5.50
N ASP A 427 14.22 3.05 5.29
CA ASP A 427 13.11 2.82 4.36
C ASP A 427 11.84 3.58 4.76
N ILE A 428 11.48 3.54 6.05
CA ILE A 428 10.20 4.09 6.55
C ILE A 428 10.30 5.59 6.81
N MET A 429 11.30 5.99 7.61
CA MET A 429 11.47 7.38 8.04
C MET A 429 12.31 8.20 7.04
N GLY A 430 12.78 7.60 5.95
CA GLY A 430 13.67 8.24 4.98
C GLY A 430 15.13 8.20 5.43
N ASP A 431 16.06 8.37 4.51
CA ASP A 431 17.51 8.39 4.72
C ASP A 431 18.11 9.81 4.66
N GLY A 432 17.24 10.82 4.55
CA GLY A 432 17.64 12.22 4.37
C GLY A 432 17.62 12.69 2.92
N ASN A 433 17.29 11.83 1.95
CA ASN A 433 17.15 12.21 0.54
C ASN A 433 15.68 12.28 0.11
N ILE A 434 15.41 13.11 -0.92
CA ILE A 434 14.10 13.16 -1.58
C ILE A 434 14.15 12.29 -2.82
N TYR A 435 13.30 11.27 -2.91
CA TYR A 435 13.26 10.36 -4.06
C TYR A 435 12.05 10.58 -4.97
N SER A 436 12.19 10.20 -6.23
CA SER A 436 11.12 10.28 -7.23
C SER A 436 10.22 9.04 -7.18
N LYS A 437 10.78 7.86 -6.89
CA LYS A 437 10.10 6.56 -6.89
C LYS A 437 10.46 5.72 -5.67
N GLN A 438 9.55 4.84 -5.27
CA GLN A 438 9.70 3.98 -4.09
C GLN A 438 10.93 3.08 -4.19
N HIS A 439 11.21 2.50 -5.36
CA HIS A 439 12.35 1.60 -5.55
C HIS A 439 13.72 2.29 -5.47
N GLU A 440 13.75 3.63 -5.51
CA GLU A 440 14.97 4.42 -5.33
C GLU A 440 15.28 4.61 -3.83
N ALA A 441 14.24 4.65 -2.99
CA ALA A 441 14.35 4.85 -1.54
C ALA A 441 14.55 3.53 -0.75
N VAL A 442 14.12 2.39 -1.29
CA VAL A 442 14.20 1.09 -0.59
C VAL A 442 15.60 0.48 -0.74
N GLU A 443 16.26 0.22 0.39
CA GLU A 443 17.62 -0.33 0.39
C GLU A 443 17.68 -1.88 0.43
N ILE A 444 16.63 -2.50 0.94
CA ILE A 444 16.58 -3.95 1.16
C ILE A 444 16.25 -4.68 -0.13
N ARG A 445 16.95 -5.80 -0.34
CA ARG A 445 16.72 -6.70 -1.47
C ARG A 445 16.65 -8.15 -1.01
N CYS A 446 16.14 -9.04 -1.84
CA CYS A 446 16.17 -10.48 -1.57
C CYS A 446 17.63 -10.94 -1.35
N GLU A 447 18.53 -10.43 -2.20
CA GLU A 447 19.95 -10.72 -2.18
C GLU A 447 20.64 -10.25 -0.88
N THR A 448 20.08 -9.25 -0.17
CA THR A 448 20.61 -8.76 1.11
C THR A 448 20.60 -9.84 2.19
N CYS A 449 19.58 -10.69 2.22
CA CYS A 449 19.44 -11.74 3.24
C CYS A 449 19.76 -13.12 2.70
N HIS A 450 19.37 -13.41 1.46
CA HIS A 450 19.46 -14.75 0.87
C HIS A 450 20.69 -14.96 -0.01
N GLY A 451 21.36 -13.88 -0.44
CA GLY A 451 22.39 -13.92 -1.47
C GLY A 451 21.79 -14.15 -2.85
N ASP A 452 22.62 -14.60 -3.78
CA ASP A 452 22.21 -15.03 -5.11
C ASP A 452 22.83 -16.39 -5.47
N SER A 453 22.65 -16.83 -6.71
CA SER A 453 23.15 -18.12 -7.17
C SER A 453 24.68 -18.19 -7.27
N LEU A 454 25.39 -17.06 -7.15
CA LEU A 454 26.84 -16.97 -7.30
C LEU A 454 27.53 -16.63 -5.97
N SER A 455 26.85 -15.87 -5.11
CA SER A 455 27.41 -15.25 -3.91
C SER A 455 26.47 -15.34 -2.72
N TYR A 456 27.07 -15.55 -1.54
CA TYR A 456 26.37 -15.41 -0.27
C TYR A 456 26.09 -13.92 0.03
N PRO A 457 25.17 -13.62 0.98
CA PRO A 457 24.94 -12.26 1.44
C PRO A 457 26.23 -11.54 1.84
N LEU A 458 26.32 -10.25 1.54
CA LEU A 458 27.39 -9.41 2.07
C LEU A 458 27.17 -9.21 3.57
N ILE A 459 28.22 -9.39 4.36
CA ILE A 459 28.22 -9.20 5.81
C ILE A 459 29.33 -8.26 6.25
N SER A 460 29.11 -7.56 7.37
CA SER A 460 30.07 -6.67 7.99
C SER A 460 29.98 -6.77 9.51
N GLN A 461 31.15 -6.82 10.17
CA GLN A 461 31.23 -6.92 11.62
C GLN A 461 31.00 -5.57 12.29
N ILE A 462 30.37 -5.57 13.46
CA ILE A 462 30.35 -4.42 14.37
C ILE A 462 31.71 -4.32 15.08
N THR A 463 32.45 -3.26 14.82
CA THR A 463 33.81 -3.07 15.37
C THR A 463 33.85 -2.09 16.53
N GLU A 464 32.88 -1.20 16.63
CA GLU A 464 32.87 -0.07 17.59
C GLU A 464 31.58 -0.07 18.43
N PRO A 465 31.64 0.24 19.74
CA PRO A 465 30.45 0.35 20.59
C PRO A 465 29.45 1.43 20.16
N SER A 466 29.91 2.41 19.38
CA SER A 466 29.10 3.52 18.86
C SER A 466 28.33 3.17 17.58
N ASP A 467 28.48 1.96 17.02
CA ASP A 467 27.79 1.55 15.79
C ASP A 467 26.26 1.70 15.95
N PRO A 468 25.56 2.34 14.98
CA PRO A 468 24.12 2.53 15.04
C PRO A 468 23.32 1.23 15.24
N SER A 469 23.85 0.09 14.78
CA SER A 469 23.22 -1.22 14.89
C SER A 469 23.06 -1.67 16.34
N ILE A 470 23.98 -1.28 17.24
CA ILE A 470 23.86 -1.51 18.68
C ILE A 470 22.74 -0.63 19.23
N ARG A 471 22.82 0.68 19.00
CA ARG A 471 21.84 1.65 19.52
C ARG A 471 20.41 1.30 19.12
N ILE A 472 20.16 1.00 17.85
CA ILE A 472 18.82 0.72 17.31
C ILE A 472 18.25 -0.58 17.88
N SER A 473 19.08 -1.62 18.01
CA SER A 473 18.63 -2.95 18.49
C SER A 473 18.34 -3.01 19.99
N ARG A 474 18.67 -1.97 20.77
CA ARG A 474 18.30 -1.89 22.21
C ARG A 474 16.80 -1.98 22.46
N HIS A 475 16.00 -1.64 21.44
CA HIS A 475 14.54 -1.70 21.51
C HIS A 475 13.98 -3.04 21.04
N TYR A 476 14.83 -4.01 20.67
CA TYR A 476 14.40 -5.30 20.14
C TYR A 476 14.18 -6.30 21.27
N THR A 477 13.15 -7.12 21.13
CA THR A 477 12.96 -8.29 21.98
C THR A 477 14.10 -9.27 21.74
N GLY A 478 14.74 -9.77 22.80
CA GLY A 478 15.94 -10.62 22.71
C GLY A 478 17.28 -9.89 22.90
N GLY A 479 17.24 -8.55 23.02
CA GLY A 479 18.40 -7.74 23.41
C GLY A 479 19.14 -7.06 22.25
N SER A 480 20.11 -6.22 22.62
CA SER A 480 20.90 -5.41 21.69
C SER A 480 22.04 -6.20 21.06
N ASN A 481 22.40 -5.85 19.83
CA ASN A 481 23.62 -6.28 19.17
C ASN A 481 24.86 -5.80 19.93
N ARG A 482 26.00 -6.43 19.67
CA ARG A 482 27.27 -6.19 20.38
C ARG A 482 28.42 -6.06 19.40
N VAL A 483 29.52 -5.47 19.87
CA VAL A 483 30.80 -5.52 19.16
C VAL A 483 31.16 -6.99 18.92
N GLY A 484 31.55 -7.31 17.69
CA GLY A 484 31.83 -8.66 17.24
C GLY A 484 30.70 -9.31 16.43
N ASP A 485 29.46 -8.83 16.52
CA ASP A 485 28.34 -9.37 15.74
C ASP A 485 28.54 -9.09 14.25
N TRP A 486 28.26 -10.09 13.41
CA TRP A 486 28.29 -9.99 11.95
C TRP A 486 26.90 -9.73 11.40
N MET A 487 26.71 -8.59 10.74
CA MET A 487 25.42 -8.13 10.25
C MET A 487 25.36 -8.20 8.73
N ALA A 488 24.20 -8.55 8.17
CA ALA A 488 23.97 -8.42 6.73
C ALA A 488 24.06 -6.96 6.29
N VAL A 489 24.48 -6.72 5.05
CA VAL A 489 24.68 -5.37 4.50
C VAL A 489 23.72 -5.13 3.34
N THR A 490 23.01 -4.01 3.38
CA THR A 490 22.05 -3.58 2.36
C THR A 490 22.74 -3.16 1.07
N ALA A 491 21.97 -2.94 0.00
CA ALA A 491 22.51 -2.50 -1.29
C ALA A 491 23.14 -1.08 -1.24
N THR A 492 22.85 -0.31 -0.19
CA THR A 492 23.37 1.04 0.07
C THR A 492 24.52 1.02 1.10
N SER A 493 25.02 -0.17 1.47
CA SER A 493 26.13 -0.36 2.42
C SER A 493 25.79 -0.07 3.89
N HIS A 494 24.51 -0.10 4.28
CA HIS A 494 24.11 -0.05 5.69
C HIS A 494 24.01 -1.45 6.29
N LYS A 495 24.33 -1.59 7.57
CA LYS A 495 24.13 -2.85 8.30
C LYS A 495 22.64 -3.02 8.63
N MET A 496 22.08 -4.18 8.28
CA MET A 496 20.77 -4.61 8.77
C MET A 496 20.87 -4.88 10.27
N THR A 497 20.04 -4.21 11.06
CA THR A 497 20.15 -4.25 12.53
C THR A 497 19.57 -5.53 13.16
N ASN A 498 18.83 -6.33 12.40
CA ASN A 498 18.20 -7.56 12.87
C ASN A 498 18.54 -8.79 12.03
N VAL A 499 19.36 -8.66 10.98
CA VAL A 499 19.80 -9.79 10.15
C VAL A 499 21.27 -10.02 10.41
N LYS A 500 21.61 -11.16 11.01
CA LYS A 500 22.95 -11.43 11.52
C LYS A 500 23.39 -12.88 11.32
N VAL A 501 24.69 -13.11 11.47
CA VAL A 501 25.24 -14.46 11.61
C VAL A 501 25.11 -14.88 13.08
N GLN A 502 24.45 -16.01 13.32
CA GLN A 502 24.36 -16.65 14.63
C GLN A 502 24.60 -18.15 14.48
N ASP A 503 25.51 -18.70 15.27
CA ASP A 503 25.88 -20.14 15.24
C ASP A 503 26.24 -20.63 13.82
N GLY A 504 26.99 -19.80 13.07
CA GLY A 504 27.41 -20.09 11.70
C GLY A 504 26.30 -19.98 10.64
N ARG A 505 25.07 -19.58 11.01
CA ARG A 505 23.91 -19.46 10.12
C ARG A 505 23.43 -18.02 10.01
N MET A 506 22.87 -17.67 8.85
CA MET A 506 22.18 -16.40 8.66
C MET A 506 20.80 -16.46 9.28
N VAL A 507 20.50 -15.53 10.19
CA VAL A 507 19.21 -15.44 10.89
C VAL A 507 18.64 -14.02 10.81
N THR A 508 17.33 -13.92 10.63
CA THR A 508 16.59 -12.70 10.90
C THR A 508 15.94 -12.79 12.27
N MET A 509 16.22 -11.83 13.13
CA MET A 509 15.54 -11.66 14.41
C MET A 509 14.28 -10.83 14.21
N GLY A 510 13.13 -11.37 14.64
CA GLY A 510 11.90 -10.59 14.73
C GLY A 510 12.07 -9.48 15.78
N LYS A 511 11.96 -8.22 15.37
CA LYS A 511 12.29 -7.05 16.21
C LYS A 511 11.35 -6.93 17.40
N GLN A 512 10.07 -7.25 17.22
CA GLN A 512 9.06 -7.25 18.29
C GLN A 512 8.94 -8.60 18.99
N THR A 513 9.09 -9.71 18.27
CA THR A 513 8.83 -11.06 18.81
C THR A 513 10.07 -11.69 19.46
N GLY A 514 11.28 -11.26 19.07
CA GLY A 514 12.53 -11.89 19.44
C GLY A 514 12.75 -13.26 18.78
N LYS A 515 11.82 -13.70 17.92
CA LYS A 515 11.90 -15.00 17.26
C LYS A 515 13.02 -14.98 16.23
N ALA A 516 13.90 -15.98 16.30
CA ALA A 516 14.92 -16.20 15.28
C ALA A 516 14.30 -16.94 14.08
N HIS A 517 14.55 -16.42 12.87
CA HIS A 517 14.13 -17.02 11.61
C HIS A 517 15.38 -17.37 10.80
N GLU A 518 15.64 -18.67 10.64
CA GLU A 518 16.72 -19.14 9.79
C GLU A 518 16.47 -18.78 8.31
N ILE A 519 17.50 -18.21 7.67
CA ILE A 519 17.44 -17.75 6.29
C ILE A 519 18.00 -18.83 5.36
N PRO A 520 17.19 -19.39 4.44
CA PRO A 520 17.73 -20.27 3.40
C PRO A 520 18.58 -19.46 2.43
N LEU A 521 19.82 -19.88 2.19
CA LEU A 521 20.75 -19.19 1.29
C LEU A 521 20.61 -19.75 -0.12
N VAL A 522 20.45 -18.88 -1.12
CA VAL A 522 20.18 -19.28 -2.51
C VAL A 522 21.26 -20.20 -3.06
N LYS A 523 22.52 -19.91 -2.72
CA LYS A 523 23.69 -20.67 -3.17
C LYS A 523 23.69 -22.15 -2.70
N ASP A 524 22.96 -22.46 -1.64
CA ASP A 524 22.85 -23.83 -1.10
C ASP A 524 21.72 -24.63 -1.78
N TYR A 525 20.87 -23.96 -2.57
CA TYR A 525 19.73 -24.55 -3.29
C TYR A 525 19.82 -24.20 -4.78
N LEU A 526 20.64 -24.96 -5.52
CA LEU A 526 21.04 -24.60 -6.88
C LEU A 526 20.02 -24.95 -7.96
N ASP A 527 18.96 -25.73 -7.72
CA ASP A 527 17.98 -26.22 -8.72
C ASP A 527 17.62 -25.21 -9.86
N ALA A 528 16.50 -24.50 -9.72
CA ALA A 528 16.06 -23.48 -10.68
C ALA A 528 16.99 -22.25 -10.71
N HIS A 529 17.80 -22.08 -9.66
CA HIS A 529 18.77 -21.00 -9.54
C HIS A 529 20.04 -21.21 -10.37
N SER A 530 20.26 -22.41 -10.92
CA SER A 530 21.46 -22.76 -11.70
C SER A 530 21.33 -22.47 -13.19
N ILE A 531 20.12 -22.22 -13.71
CA ILE A 531 19.89 -21.98 -15.14
C ILE A 531 20.64 -20.71 -15.58
N PRO A 532 21.74 -20.80 -16.36
CA PRO A 532 22.63 -19.65 -16.59
C PRO A 532 21.93 -18.47 -17.28
N GLN A 533 20.92 -18.76 -18.10
CA GLN A 533 20.17 -17.74 -18.82
C GLN A 533 19.19 -16.96 -17.92
N HIS A 534 18.95 -17.42 -16.68
CA HIS A 534 18.14 -16.75 -15.66
C HIS A 534 18.98 -15.93 -14.66
N GLN A 535 20.18 -16.43 -14.30
CA GLN A 535 21.02 -15.96 -13.17
C GLN A 535 21.42 -14.46 -13.17
N SER A 536 21.22 -13.73 -14.26
CA SER A 536 21.49 -12.28 -14.34
C SER A 536 20.32 -11.46 -14.89
N ARG A 537 19.25 -12.12 -15.31
CA ARG A 537 18.16 -11.51 -16.07
C ARG A 537 16.87 -11.37 -15.29
N LEU A 538 16.63 -12.24 -14.32
CA LEU A 538 15.40 -12.24 -13.54
C LEU A 538 15.64 -11.59 -12.17
N GLU A 539 14.68 -10.79 -11.71
CA GLU A 539 14.56 -10.48 -10.29
C GLU A 539 13.96 -11.70 -9.57
N CYS A 540 14.33 -11.94 -8.30
CA CYS A 540 13.77 -13.04 -7.51
C CYS A 540 12.23 -12.99 -7.47
N THR A 541 11.67 -11.79 -7.42
CA THR A 541 10.22 -11.55 -7.44
C THR A 541 9.55 -11.99 -8.74
N ALA A 542 10.24 -12.03 -9.88
CA ALA A 542 9.64 -12.51 -11.13
C ALA A 542 9.28 -14.00 -11.09
N CYS A 543 10.03 -14.79 -10.30
CA CYS A 543 9.79 -16.22 -10.11
C CYS A 543 8.90 -16.50 -8.90
N HIS A 544 9.12 -15.79 -7.79
CA HIS A 544 8.53 -16.11 -6.49
C HIS A 544 7.26 -15.31 -6.14
N ALA A 545 6.98 -14.19 -6.81
CA ALA A 545 5.74 -13.45 -6.59
C ALA A 545 4.56 -14.20 -7.20
N ARG A 546 3.53 -14.47 -6.38
CA ARG A 546 2.34 -15.21 -6.85
C ARG A 546 1.23 -14.31 -7.37
N TRP A 547 1.19 -13.06 -6.91
CA TRP A 547 0.17 -12.12 -7.32
C TRP A 547 0.61 -10.66 -7.16
N VAL A 548 -0.03 -9.78 -7.93
CA VAL A 548 0.04 -8.33 -7.76
C VAL A 548 -1.37 -7.78 -7.53
N VAL A 549 -1.50 -6.78 -6.66
CA VAL A 549 -2.77 -6.06 -6.52
C VAL A 549 -3.11 -5.37 -7.83
N ARG A 550 -4.33 -5.53 -8.33
CA ARG A 550 -4.85 -4.70 -9.44
C ARG A 550 -5.54 -3.48 -8.84
N CYS A 551 -5.24 -2.28 -9.34
CA CYS A 551 -5.76 -1.03 -8.79
C CYS A 551 -7.30 -0.99 -8.92
N PRO A 552 -8.06 -1.00 -7.80
CA PRO A 552 -9.50 -1.18 -7.89
C PRO A 552 -10.27 0.06 -8.38
N GLY A 553 -9.63 1.22 -8.56
CA GLY A 553 -10.34 2.50 -8.67
C GLY A 553 -10.04 3.36 -9.90
N CYS A 554 -9.96 2.80 -11.12
CA CYS A 554 -9.79 3.63 -12.32
C CYS A 554 -11.09 4.19 -12.91
N HIS A 555 -12.26 3.76 -12.44
CA HIS A 555 -13.56 4.33 -12.79
C HIS A 555 -13.93 5.44 -11.80
N GLN A 556 -14.15 6.66 -12.29
CA GLN A 556 -14.34 7.85 -11.46
C GLN A 556 -15.55 8.67 -11.87
N ASN A 557 -16.29 9.16 -10.88
CA ASN A 557 -17.33 10.17 -11.04
C ASN A 557 -16.87 11.47 -10.36
N ILE A 558 -16.94 12.60 -11.06
CA ILE A 558 -16.60 13.94 -10.53
C ILE A 558 -17.87 14.79 -10.54
N GLY A 559 -18.34 15.22 -9.37
CA GLY A 559 -19.53 16.07 -9.25
C GLY A 559 -19.60 16.82 -7.92
N PRO A 560 -20.59 17.73 -7.77
CA PRO A 560 -20.78 18.53 -6.55
C PRO A 560 -21.23 17.68 -5.36
N ASP A 561 -21.87 16.54 -5.60
CA ASP A 561 -22.28 15.60 -4.56
C ASP A 561 -21.11 14.69 -4.14
N GLN A 562 -20.93 14.57 -2.82
CA GLN A 562 -19.86 13.84 -2.15
C GLN A 562 -20.22 12.38 -1.88
N SER A 563 -21.26 11.87 -2.55
CA SER A 563 -21.87 10.58 -2.23
C SER A 563 -20.88 9.40 -2.34
N LYS A 564 -21.03 8.53 -1.33
CA LYS A 564 -20.13 7.44 -0.95
C LYS A 564 -19.70 6.62 -2.16
N VAL A 565 -18.38 6.60 -2.38
CA VAL A 565 -17.72 5.62 -3.25
C VAL A 565 -18.17 4.23 -2.78
N PRO A 566 -18.55 3.31 -3.68
CA PRO A 566 -18.86 1.93 -3.30
C PRO A 566 -17.72 1.34 -2.46
N GLU A 567 -18.04 0.89 -1.25
CA GLU A 567 -17.10 0.41 -0.22
C GLU A 567 -16.40 -0.91 -0.58
N PHE A 568 -16.74 -1.52 -1.71
CA PHE A 568 -16.18 -2.81 -2.08
C PHE A 568 -15.90 -2.90 -3.58
N HIS A 569 -14.63 -2.97 -3.91
CA HIS A 569 -14.18 -3.49 -5.19
C HIS A 569 -13.52 -4.84 -4.91
N PRO A 570 -14.05 -5.95 -5.45
CA PRO A 570 -13.39 -7.24 -5.29
C PRO A 570 -11.96 -7.09 -5.83
N LEU A 571 -10.98 -7.40 -4.98
CA LEU A 571 -9.58 -7.40 -5.37
C LEU A 571 -9.39 -8.45 -6.46
N ASP A 572 -9.18 -7.96 -7.68
CA ASP A 572 -8.79 -8.81 -8.80
C ASP A 572 -7.31 -9.15 -8.65
N ILE A 573 -7.04 -10.45 -8.52
CA ILE A 573 -5.75 -11.00 -8.15
C ILE A 573 -5.43 -12.13 -9.14
N GLY A 574 -4.29 -12.00 -9.80
CA GLY A 574 -3.77 -13.01 -10.73
C GLY A 574 -2.26 -13.08 -10.69
N GLU A 575 -1.70 -14.12 -11.31
CA GLU A 575 -0.25 -14.20 -11.53
C GLU A 575 0.23 -12.93 -12.25
N PRO A 576 1.36 -12.34 -11.83
CA PRO A 576 1.82 -11.11 -12.41
C PRO A 576 2.31 -11.34 -13.84
N ALA A 577 1.88 -10.43 -14.73
CA ALA A 577 2.62 -10.20 -15.95
C ALA A 577 4.02 -9.70 -15.65
N LEU A 578 4.92 -9.81 -16.61
CA LEU A 578 6.33 -9.47 -16.44
C LEU A 578 6.73 -8.34 -17.39
N MET A 579 7.72 -7.58 -16.97
CA MET A 579 8.34 -6.52 -17.77
C MET A 579 9.80 -6.36 -17.39
N ILE A 580 10.55 -5.51 -18.09
CA ILE A 580 11.87 -5.08 -17.62
C ILE A 580 11.66 -3.99 -16.57
N GLY A 581 12.07 -4.27 -15.34
CA GLY A 581 12.01 -3.35 -14.22
C GLY A 581 13.10 -2.27 -14.25
N PRO A 582 13.08 -1.33 -13.29
CA PRO A 582 14.03 -0.21 -13.25
C PRO A 582 15.49 -0.64 -13.04
N ARG A 583 15.74 -1.86 -12.54
CA ARG A 583 17.08 -2.44 -12.40
C ARG A 583 17.58 -3.13 -13.68
N GLY A 584 16.80 -3.11 -14.76
CA GLY A 584 17.15 -3.76 -16.03
C GLY A 584 16.93 -5.28 -16.04
N LYS A 585 16.35 -5.85 -14.97
CA LYS A 585 15.98 -7.26 -14.85
C LYS A 585 14.47 -7.44 -15.05
N VAL A 586 14.05 -8.66 -15.39
CA VAL A 586 12.63 -9.02 -15.49
C VAL A 586 12.00 -8.97 -14.10
N ALA A 587 10.91 -8.23 -13.96
CA ALA A 587 10.20 -8.01 -12.71
C ALA A 587 8.67 -8.13 -12.92
N PRO A 588 7.91 -8.40 -11.84
CA PRO A 588 6.45 -8.32 -11.86
C PRO A 588 5.96 -6.96 -12.33
N MET A 589 4.93 -6.96 -13.16
CA MET A 589 4.27 -5.79 -13.73
C MET A 589 2.87 -5.64 -13.16
N LEU A 590 2.57 -4.45 -12.67
CA LEU A 590 1.22 -3.97 -12.46
C LEU A 590 0.57 -3.68 -13.81
N ILE A 591 -0.53 -4.38 -14.10
CA ILE A 591 -1.40 -4.09 -15.23
C ILE A 591 -2.55 -3.21 -14.75
N GLN A 592 -2.70 -2.06 -15.38
CA GLN A 592 -3.83 -1.18 -15.19
C GLN A 592 -5.06 -1.69 -15.94
N GLN A 593 -6.25 -1.55 -15.34
CA GLN A 593 -7.55 -1.74 -15.97
C GLN A 593 -7.97 -0.51 -16.79
N GLU A 594 -9.05 -0.62 -17.56
CA GLU A 594 -9.70 0.49 -18.29
C GLU A 594 -10.00 1.69 -17.37
N LYS A 595 -9.82 2.91 -17.91
CA LYS A 595 -10.17 4.15 -17.21
C LYS A 595 -11.53 4.60 -17.68
N GLN A 596 -12.36 5.03 -16.75
CA GLN A 596 -13.62 5.70 -17.07
C GLN A 596 -13.72 6.96 -16.24
N LEU A 597 -14.15 8.05 -16.86
CA LEU A 597 -14.40 9.31 -16.19
C LEU A 597 -15.79 9.79 -16.55
N THR A 598 -16.61 10.01 -15.53
CA THR A 598 -17.93 10.63 -15.62
C THR A 598 -17.89 11.94 -14.85
N VAL A 599 -18.45 13.00 -15.41
CA VAL A 599 -18.66 14.28 -14.72
C VAL A 599 -20.15 14.48 -14.53
N LEU A 600 -20.58 14.97 -13.36
CA LEU A 600 -21.98 15.32 -13.13
C LEU A 600 -22.23 16.77 -13.57
N ASP A 601 -23.35 17.00 -14.24
CA ASP A 601 -23.82 18.36 -14.54
C ASP A 601 -24.35 19.08 -13.28
N GLU A 602 -24.77 20.33 -13.42
CA GLU A 602 -25.33 21.14 -12.31
C GLU A 602 -26.61 20.54 -11.70
N ARG A 603 -27.29 19.65 -12.42
CA ARG A 603 -28.50 18.94 -11.98
C ARG A 603 -28.18 17.54 -11.44
N GLY A 604 -26.90 17.16 -11.38
CA GLY A 604 -26.44 15.86 -10.91
C GLY A 604 -26.48 14.74 -11.97
N HIS A 605 -26.80 15.02 -13.23
CA HIS A 605 -26.84 13.99 -14.27
C HIS A 605 -25.44 13.58 -14.71
N PRO A 606 -25.16 12.27 -14.86
CA PRO A 606 -23.86 11.78 -15.29
C PRO A 606 -23.61 12.04 -16.79
N ILE A 607 -22.49 12.67 -17.08
CA ILE A 607 -21.95 12.89 -18.42
C ILE A 607 -20.65 12.10 -18.56
N PRO A 608 -20.59 11.05 -19.40
CA PRO A 608 -19.34 10.34 -19.66
C PRO A 608 -18.37 11.27 -20.39
N VAL A 609 -17.19 11.47 -19.80
CA VAL A 609 -16.11 12.32 -20.31
C VAL A 609 -14.97 11.50 -20.90
N LEU A 610 -14.70 10.32 -20.33
CA LEU A 610 -13.75 9.33 -20.84
C LEU A 610 -14.43 7.97 -20.82
N GLU A 611 -14.68 7.41 -22.00
CA GLU A 611 -15.22 6.06 -22.17
C GLU A 611 -14.09 5.03 -22.38
N LYS A 612 -14.44 3.74 -22.54
CA LYS A 612 -13.44 2.65 -22.67
C LYS A 612 -12.49 2.85 -23.87
N MET A 613 -13.05 3.27 -24.99
CA MET A 613 -12.36 3.63 -26.24
C MET A 613 -11.74 5.03 -26.17
N GLY A 614 -11.68 5.61 -24.98
CA GLY A 614 -11.08 6.91 -24.76
C GLY A 614 -11.82 8.07 -25.39
N ASP A 615 -13.09 7.92 -25.72
CA ASP A 615 -13.89 9.02 -26.27
C ASP A 615 -13.92 10.18 -25.29
N GLU A 616 -13.40 11.32 -25.75
CA GLU A 616 -13.19 12.51 -24.93
C GLU A 616 -14.28 13.56 -25.19
N ARG A 617 -14.95 14.05 -24.15
CA ARG A 617 -15.97 15.11 -24.26
C ARG A 617 -15.55 16.40 -23.55
N GLY A 618 -16.04 17.54 -24.06
CA GLY A 618 -15.82 18.85 -23.45
C GLY A 618 -14.36 19.32 -23.47
N HIS A 619 -13.92 19.96 -22.38
CA HIS A 619 -12.56 20.53 -22.24
C HIS A 619 -11.45 19.47 -22.17
N TYR A 620 -11.81 18.20 -21.94
CA TYR A 620 -10.84 17.11 -21.78
C TYR A 620 -10.33 16.54 -23.11
N ARG A 621 -10.93 16.93 -24.26
CA ARG A 621 -10.58 16.54 -25.65
C ARG A 621 -9.12 16.74 -26.09
N LYS A 622 -8.32 17.42 -25.26
CA LYS A 622 -6.93 17.77 -25.57
C LYS A 622 -5.95 16.86 -24.84
N TRP A 623 -6.42 15.85 -24.10
CA TRP A 623 -5.58 15.05 -23.23
C TRP A 623 -5.52 13.62 -23.74
N GLU A 624 -4.34 13.17 -24.11
CA GLU A 624 -4.13 11.81 -24.60
C GLU A 624 -4.28 10.79 -23.46
N PHE A 625 -5.50 10.31 -23.25
CA PHE A 625 -5.82 9.31 -22.24
C PHE A 625 -5.77 7.88 -22.77
N THR A 626 -5.52 7.71 -24.06
CA THR A 626 -5.51 6.43 -24.76
C THR A 626 -4.10 5.98 -25.09
N ASN A 627 -3.97 4.67 -25.23
CA ASN A 627 -2.77 4.10 -25.82
C ASN A 627 -2.72 4.41 -27.33
N PRO A 628 -1.61 4.09 -28.02
CA PRO A 628 -1.49 4.25 -29.48
C PRO A 628 -2.55 3.51 -30.33
N HIS A 629 -3.44 2.73 -29.72
CA HIS A 629 -4.55 2.01 -30.37
C HIS A 629 -5.93 2.51 -29.94
N GLY A 630 -6.02 3.66 -29.27
CA GLY A 630 -7.29 4.29 -28.93
C GLY A 630 -8.00 3.70 -27.71
N THR A 631 -7.34 2.89 -26.87
CA THR A 631 -7.97 2.29 -25.68
C THR A 631 -7.47 2.91 -24.38
N SER A 632 -8.33 3.05 -23.37
CA SER A 632 -7.96 3.61 -22.06
C SER A 632 -7.28 2.61 -21.11
N GLY A 633 -7.41 1.30 -21.37
CA GLY A 633 -6.93 0.21 -20.52
C GLY A 633 -5.43 -0.07 -20.55
N SER A 634 -4.70 0.47 -21.53
CA SER A 634 -3.29 0.17 -21.69
C SER A 634 -2.37 1.37 -21.66
N ASN A 635 -2.48 2.21 -20.61
CA ASN A 635 -1.66 3.41 -20.52
C ASN A 635 -0.47 3.31 -19.58
N LEU A 636 -0.50 2.39 -18.62
CA LEU A 636 0.56 2.22 -17.64
C LEU A 636 0.99 0.76 -17.51
N ALA A 637 2.30 0.56 -17.67
CA ALA A 637 3.06 -0.59 -17.19
C ALA A 637 3.97 -0.11 -16.06
N TYR A 638 3.89 -0.74 -14.88
CA TYR A 638 4.66 -0.33 -13.71
C TYR A 638 5.26 -1.56 -13.01
N ALA A 639 6.59 -1.59 -12.85
CA ALA A 639 7.25 -2.70 -12.18
C ALA A 639 7.03 -2.62 -10.67
N LEU A 640 6.69 -3.74 -10.04
CA LEU A 640 6.42 -3.86 -8.61
C LEU A 640 7.21 -5.01 -7.97
N ASN A 641 7.46 -4.86 -6.67
CA ASN A 641 7.88 -5.94 -5.78
C ASN A 641 6.75 -6.23 -4.79
N PRO A 642 5.85 -7.17 -5.11
CA PRO A 642 4.69 -7.46 -4.25
C PRO A 642 5.08 -8.32 -3.04
N HIS A 643 4.31 -8.20 -1.95
CA HIS A 643 4.43 -9.08 -0.77
C HIS A 643 3.55 -10.32 -0.96
N SER A 644 3.86 -11.07 -2.01
CA SER A 644 3.16 -12.29 -2.40
C SER A 644 4.15 -13.43 -2.64
N ILE A 645 5.29 -13.37 -1.97
CA ILE A 645 6.43 -14.28 -2.18
C ILE A 645 6.07 -15.67 -1.67
N GLN A 646 6.35 -16.68 -2.48
CA GLN A 646 6.13 -18.10 -2.17
C GLN A 646 7.44 -18.86 -2.24
N LYS A 647 7.53 -19.96 -1.49
CA LYS A 647 8.65 -20.91 -1.57
C LYS A 647 8.77 -21.51 -2.98
N LYS A 648 7.65 -21.91 -3.58
CA LYS A 648 7.59 -22.47 -4.93
C LYS A 648 7.52 -21.37 -5.99
N SER A 649 8.36 -21.46 -7.01
CA SER A 649 8.33 -20.57 -8.18
C SER A 649 7.14 -20.86 -9.11
N ARG A 650 6.85 -19.94 -10.02
CA ARG A 650 5.87 -20.16 -11.12
C ARG A 650 6.38 -21.21 -12.11
N SER A 651 5.46 -21.93 -12.77
CA SER A 651 5.83 -22.98 -13.73
C SER A 651 6.54 -22.44 -14.98
N CYS A 652 7.30 -23.29 -15.68
CA CYS A 652 7.92 -22.94 -16.95
C CYS A 652 6.88 -22.46 -17.99
N ILE A 653 5.71 -23.13 -18.06
CA ILE A 653 4.60 -22.78 -18.97
C ILE A 653 4.10 -21.36 -18.69
N SER A 654 3.93 -20.99 -17.42
CA SER A 654 3.46 -19.67 -17.01
C SER A 654 4.37 -18.55 -17.54
N CYS A 655 5.69 -18.75 -17.58
CA CYS A 655 6.62 -17.76 -18.16
C CYS A 655 6.74 -17.83 -19.68
N HIS A 656 6.84 -19.04 -20.23
CA HIS A 656 7.31 -19.26 -21.60
C HIS A 656 6.20 -19.47 -22.62
N LEU A 657 4.95 -19.64 -22.17
CA LEU A 657 3.80 -19.95 -23.03
C LEU A 657 2.54 -19.13 -22.71
N SER A 658 2.57 -18.20 -21.75
CA SER A 658 1.45 -17.31 -21.43
C SER A 658 1.59 -15.95 -22.12
N PRO A 659 0.66 -15.55 -23.00
CA PRO A 659 0.64 -14.21 -23.58
C PRO A 659 0.41 -13.12 -22.52
N GLU A 660 -0.41 -13.38 -21.51
CA GLU A 660 -0.66 -12.47 -20.40
C GLU A 660 0.62 -12.18 -19.63
N THR A 661 1.42 -13.21 -19.36
CA THR A 661 2.70 -13.07 -18.65
C THR A 661 3.69 -12.22 -19.42
N LEU A 662 3.65 -12.28 -20.75
CA LEU A 662 4.47 -11.45 -21.64
C LEU A 662 3.92 -10.04 -21.84
N GLY A 663 2.77 -9.71 -21.24
CA GLY A 663 2.11 -8.42 -21.40
C GLY A 663 1.42 -8.24 -22.75
N LEU A 664 1.13 -9.33 -23.47
CA LEU A 664 0.43 -9.33 -24.76
C LEU A 664 -1.10 -9.29 -24.62
N GLY A 665 -1.60 -9.37 -23.38
CA GLY A 665 -3.03 -9.44 -23.04
C GLY A 665 -3.58 -10.86 -23.10
N ALA A 666 -4.86 -11.01 -22.78
CA ALA A 666 -5.54 -12.30 -22.77
C ALA A 666 -5.87 -12.76 -24.20
N GLY A 667 -5.50 -13.99 -24.56
CA GLY A 667 -5.72 -14.49 -25.92
C GLY A 667 -5.04 -15.81 -26.23
N ASP A 668 -5.41 -16.39 -27.36
CA ASP A 668 -4.77 -17.60 -27.87
C ASP A 668 -3.47 -17.24 -28.60
N LEU A 669 -2.34 -17.69 -28.05
CA LEU A 669 -1.04 -17.50 -28.66
C LEU A 669 -0.84 -18.46 -29.84
N LYS A 670 -0.76 -17.92 -31.05
CA LYS A 670 -0.51 -18.67 -32.29
C LYS A 670 0.88 -18.37 -32.82
N ILE A 671 1.76 -19.35 -32.73
CA ILE A 671 3.15 -19.24 -33.17
C ILE A 671 3.28 -19.82 -34.58
N GLY A 672 3.88 -19.04 -35.48
CA GLY A 672 4.16 -19.48 -36.83
C GLY A 672 5.25 -20.56 -36.87
N LYS A 673 5.42 -21.21 -38.02
CA LYS A 673 6.45 -22.26 -38.21
C LYS A 673 7.88 -21.81 -37.86
N SER A 674 8.15 -20.50 -37.88
CA SER A 674 9.43 -19.90 -37.56
C SER A 674 9.26 -18.78 -36.51
N PHE A 675 9.92 -18.96 -35.36
CA PHE A 675 9.98 -18.02 -34.22
C PHE A 675 10.68 -16.71 -34.61
N THR A 676 9.95 -15.85 -35.31
CA THR A 676 10.46 -14.59 -35.87
C THR A 676 9.65 -13.39 -35.39
N GLY A 677 8.56 -13.64 -34.66
CA GLY A 677 7.53 -12.65 -34.40
C GLY A 677 6.81 -12.17 -35.66
N LYS A 678 7.13 -12.71 -36.86
CA LYS A 678 6.55 -12.26 -38.12
C LYS A 678 5.16 -12.82 -38.38
N ASN A 679 5.03 -14.11 -38.13
CA ASN A 679 3.80 -14.87 -38.30
C ASN A 679 3.24 -15.32 -36.94
N ASP A 680 3.79 -14.78 -35.84
CA ASP A 680 3.38 -15.07 -34.49
C ASP A 680 2.39 -13.99 -34.07
N PHE A 681 1.21 -14.38 -33.58
CA PHE A 681 0.16 -13.45 -33.16
C PHE A 681 -0.59 -13.99 -31.95
N VAL A 682 -1.26 -13.07 -31.24
CA VAL A 682 -2.21 -13.41 -30.19
C VAL A 682 -3.59 -13.12 -30.75
N ASP A 683 -4.50 -14.08 -30.65
CA ASP A 683 -5.92 -13.90 -30.96
C ASP A 683 -6.67 -13.51 -29.67
N PRO A 684 -7.06 -12.23 -29.49
CA PRO A 684 -7.63 -11.76 -28.22
C PRO A 684 -8.95 -12.45 -27.85
N LEU A 685 -9.19 -12.66 -26.55
CA LEU A 685 -10.45 -13.23 -26.08
C LEU A 685 -11.63 -12.23 -26.12
N ASN A 686 -11.37 -10.91 -26.19
CA ASN A 686 -12.42 -9.89 -26.30
C ASN A 686 -13.07 -9.91 -27.70
N ARG A 687 -14.11 -10.74 -27.85
CA ARG A 687 -14.85 -10.89 -29.12
C ARG A 687 -15.63 -9.65 -29.52
N THR A 688 -16.11 -8.86 -28.55
CA THR A 688 -16.90 -7.65 -28.83
C THR A 688 -16.06 -6.63 -29.60
N ASP A 689 -14.87 -6.31 -29.10
CA ASP A 689 -13.96 -5.37 -29.76
C ASP A 689 -13.51 -5.89 -31.13
N LYS A 690 -13.33 -7.21 -31.25
CA LYS A 690 -12.99 -7.87 -32.51
C LYS A 690 -14.12 -7.75 -33.54
N ILE A 691 -15.38 -7.97 -33.14
CA ILE A 691 -16.56 -7.86 -34.02
C ILE A 691 -16.77 -6.41 -34.46
N LEU A 692 -16.65 -5.46 -33.52
CA LEU A 692 -16.79 -4.02 -33.80
C LEU A 692 -15.56 -3.43 -34.51
N ASN A 693 -14.51 -4.23 -34.71
CA ASN A 693 -13.19 -3.81 -35.18
C ASN A 693 -12.65 -2.58 -34.41
N ALA A 694 -12.99 -2.52 -33.13
CA ALA A 694 -12.68 -1.43 -32.21
C ALA A 694 -11.19 -1.44 -31.81
N SER A 695 -10.63 -2.63 -31.61
CA SER A 695 -9.19 -2.81 -31.29
C SER A 695 -8.67 -4.14 -31.82
N LYS A 696 -7.40 -4.16 -32.23
CA LYS A 696 -6.65 -5.37 -32.60
C LYS A 696 -6.00 -6.07 -31.39
N PHE A 697 -5.98 -5.39 -30.25
CA PHE A 697 -5.33 -5.86 -29.02
C PHE A 697 -6.34 -6.00 -27.91
N ASP A 698 -6.07 -6.94 -27.01
CA ASP A 698 -6.78 -7.03 -25.74
C ASP A 698 -6.59 -5.72 -24.92
N PRO A 699 -7.62 -5.21 -24.22
CA PRO A 699 -7.51 -3.98 -23.44
C PRO A 699 -6.40 -3.98 -22.38
N GLN A 700 -6.00 -5.16 -21.88
CA GLN A 700 -4.93 -5.29 -20.90
C GLN A 700 -3.54 -5.43 -21.54
N ALA A 701 -3.42 -5.62 -22.86
CA ALA A 701 -2.15 -5.79 -23.57
C ALA A 701 -1.26 -4.56 -23.45
N LYS A 702 -0.07 -4.71 -22.84
CA LYS A 702 0.92 -3.64 -22.61
C LYS A 702 1.98 -3.57 -23.72
N THR A 703 2.14 -4.63 -24.50
CA THR A 703 3.04 -4.67 -25.66
C THR A 703 2.45 -5.48 -26.80
N SER A 704 2.86 -5.22 -28.04
CA SER A 704 2.49 -6.03 -29.20
C SER A 704 3.45 -7.21 -29.39
N MET A 705 3.06 -8.20 -30.22
CA MET A 705 3.97 -9.29 -30.63
C MET A 705 5.23 -8.79 -31.37
N ARG A 706 5.20 -7.56 -31.88
CA ARG A 706 6.37 -6.88 -32.47
C ARG A 706 7.21 -6.14 -31.44
N GLY A 707 6.85 -6.19 -30.17
CA GLY A 707 7.52 -5.48 -29.08
C GLY A 707 7.30 -3.98 -29.11
N GLU A 708 6.25 -3.50 -29.78
CA GLU A 708 5.84 -2.10 -29.68
C GLU A 708 5.25 -1.88 -28.28
N ALA A 709 5.65 -0.79 -27.62
CA ALA A 709 5.10 -0.43 -26.32
C ALA A 709 3.69 0.10 -26.51
N LEU A 710 2.71 -0.61 -25.96
CA LEU A 710 1.32 -0.15 -25.94
C LEU A 710 1.05 0.69 -24.69
N ALA A 711 1.80 0.47 -23.61
CA ALA A 711 1.70 1.24 -22.39
C ALA A 711 2.98 2.02 -22.07
N GLY A 712 2.80 3.22 -21.51
CA GLY A 712 3.88 4.02 -20.97
C GLY A 712 4.34 3.49 -19.61
N THR A 713 5.51 3.98 -19.17
CA THR A 713 6.05 3.68 -17.84
C THR A 713 6.60 4.95 -17.22
N SER A 714 6.16 5.23 -15.99
CA SER A 714 6.66 6.36 -15.21
C SER A 714 7.99 6.05 -14.51
N GLN A 715 8.54 4.83 -14.67
CA GLN A 715 9.85 4.45 -14.14
C GLN A 715 10.91 4.62 -15.25
N PRO A 716 11.91 5.51 -15.10
CA PRO A 716 12.81 5.90 -16.19
C PRO A 716 13.48 4.75 -16.97
N LYS A 717 13.87 3.66 -16.28
CA LYS A 717 14.58 2.50 -16.85
C LYS A 717 13.68 1.28 -17.12
N ALA A 718 12.45 1.30 -16.65
CA ALA A 718 11.53 0.20 -16.87
C ALA A 718 10.95 0.26 -18.30
N ARG A 719 10.57 -0.88 -18.85
CA ARG A 719 9.91 -1.00 -20.17
C ARG A 719 9.25 -2.35 -20.34
N THR A 720 8.33 -2.46 -21.29
CA THR A 720 7.83 -3.75 -21.75
C THR A 720 8.90 -4.53 -22.53
N PHE A 721 8.64 -5.81 -22.78
CA PHE A 721 9.52 -6.63 -23.60
C PHE A 721 9.57 -6.14 -25.04
N ASN A 722 10.75 -6.26 -25.65
CA ASN A 722 10.91 -6.08 -27.09
C ASN A 722 10.68 -7.40 -27.84
N GLN A 723 10.60 -7.34 -29.17
CA GLN A 723 10.36 -8.52 -30.01
C GLN A 723 11.38 -9.64 -29.80
N LYS A 724 12.67 -9.29 -29.69
CA LYS A 724 13.75 -10.26 -29.55
C LYS A 724 13.63 -11.02 -28.21
N GLU A 725 13.22 -10.33 -27.17
CA GLU A 725 12.96 -10.92 -25.85
C GLU A 725 11.75 -11.85 -25.90
N ILE A 726 10.62 -11.39 -26.45
CA ILE A 726 9.39 -12.20 -26.61
C ILE A 726 9.71 -13.49 -27.39
N VAL A 727 10.33 -13.37 -28.55
CA VAL A 727 10.71 -14.51 -29.40
C VAL A 727 11.65 -15.47 -28.65
N ARG A 728 12.63 -14.95 -27.91
CA ARG A 728 13.56 -15.79 -27.14
C ARG A 728 12.85 -16.55 -26.02
N ILE A 729 11.90 -15.91 -25.33
CA ILE A 729 11.13 -16.53 -24.25
C ILE A 729 10.24 -17.64 -24.82
N LEU A 730 9.48 -17.34 -25.87
CA LEU A 730 8.55 -18.29 -26.50
C LEU A 730 9.25 -19.47 -27.18
N ARG A 731 10.46 -19.28 -27.70
CA ARG A 731 11.24 -20.35 -28.32
C ARG A 731 11.54 -21.51 -27.36
N VAL A 732 11.78 -21.20 -26.08
CA VAL A 732 11.98 -22.22 -25.04
C VAL A 732 10.69 -23.00 -24.78
N GLY A 733 9.53 -22.37 -25.00
CA GLY A 733 8.21 -22.98 -24.85
C GLY A 733 8.03 -24.32 -25.58
N ASN A 734 8.69 -24.51 -26.72
CA ASN A 734 8.65 -25.78 -27.47
C ASN A 734 9.36 -26.95 -26.79
N CYS A 735 10.33 -26.66 -25.92
CA CYS A 735 11.09 -27.68 -25.21
C CYS A 735 10.31 -28.19 -24.00
N ILE A 736 9.46 -27.33 -23.41
CA ILE A 736 8.79 -27.58 -22.13
C ILE A 736 7.94 -28.86 -22.09
N PRO A 737 7.15 -29.22 -23.13
CA PRO A 737 6.35 -30.45 -23.10
C PRO A 737 7.15 -31.75 -22.87
N CYS A 738 8.45 -31.73 -23.15
CA CYS A 738 9.37 -32.86 -22.91
C CYS A 738 10.39 -32.58 -21.79
N HIS A 739 10.64 -31.31 -21.49
CA HIS A 739 11.64 -30.84 -20.54
C HIS A 739 10.96 -29.85 -19.58
N ASP A 740 10.20 -30.34 -18.62
CA ASP A 740 9.38 -29.50 -17.73
C ASP A 740 10.01 -29.26 -16.34
N GLN A 741 11.16 -29.87 -16.08
CA GLN A 741 11.91 -29.74 -14.83
C GLN A 741 13.02 -28.69 -14.92
N TYR A 742 13.31 -28.04 -13.80
CA TYR A 742 14.29 -26.96 -13.74
C TYR A 742 15.76 -27.42 -13.81
N ASP A 743 16.03 -28.63 -13.33
CA ASP A 743 17.34 -29.27 -13.30
C ASP A 743 17.68 -29.99 -14.62
N ASP A 744 16.79 -29.92 -15.62
CA ASP A 744 17.03 -30.57 -16.90
C ASP A 744 18.33 -30.07 -17.56
N PRO A 745 19.27 -30.97 -17.92
CA PRO A 745 20.55 -30.61 -18.50
C PRO A 745 20.47 -29.75 -19.76
N ILE A 746 19.35 -29.79 -20.51
CA ILE A 746 19.20 -28.98 -21.71
C ILE A 746 19.30 -27.46 -21.45
N TYR A 747 19.05 -27.03 -20.21
CA TYR A 747 19.07 -25.61 -19.85
C TYR A 747 20.47 -25.09 -19.52
N GLN A 748 21.41 -25.96 -19.17
CA GLN A 748 22.79 -25.55 -18.84
C GLN A 748 23.48 -24.90 -20.04
N ASN A 749 23.30 -25.45 -21.24
CA ASN A 749 23.77 -24.84 -22.49
C ASN A 749 22.67 -24.81 -23.55
N ILE A 750 21.76 -23.83 -23.43
CA ILE A 750 20.61 -23.74 -24.34
C ILE A 750 20.99 -23.59 -25.82
N ASN A 751 22.17 -23.03 -26.13
CA ASN A 751 22.63 -22.88 -27.51
C ASN A 751 23.01 -24.24 -28.12
N GLN A 752 23.70 -25.09 -27.36
CA GLN A 752 24.00 -26.46 -27.74
C GLN A 752 22.71 -27.27 -27.89
N SER A 753 21.78 -27.14 -26.94
CA SER A 753 20.47 -27.79 -26.99
C SER A 753 19.68 -27.38 -28.24
N TYR A 754 19.73 -26.11 -28.62
CA TYR A 754 19.13 -25.65 -29.87
C TYR A 754 19.81 -26.21 -31.12
N ALA A 755 21.12 -26.43 -31.11
CA ALA A 755 21.82 -27.08 -32.21
C ALA A 755 21.38 -28.54 -32.33
N PHE A 756 21.31 -29.27 -31.21
CA PHE A 756 20.82 -30.65 -31.18
C PHE A 756 19.36 -30.77 -31.60
N ALA A 757 18.50 -29.86 -31.14
CA ALA A 757 17.06 -29.85 -31.48
C ALA A 757 16.79 -29.76 -32.99
N ARG A 758 17.75 -29.25 -33.77
CA ARG A 758 17.67 -29.12 -35.24
C ARG A 758 18.09 -30.39 -35.99
N THR A 759 18.72 -31.35 -35.32
CA THR A 759 19.20 -32.61 -35.93
C THR A 759 18.05 -33.57 -36.27
N MET A 760 18.30 -34.52 -37.17
CA MET A 760 17.35 -35.59 -37.46
C MET A 760 17.20 -36.57 -36.30
N GLU A 761 18.27 -36.79 -35.54
CA GLU A 761 18.28 -37.63 -34.34
C GLU A 761 17.25 -37.15 -33.31
N HIS A 762 17.27 -35.85 -32.98
CA HIS A 762 16.30 -35.28 -32.06
C HIS A 762 14.86 -35.38 -32.60
N ARG A 763 14.64 -35.19 -33.90
CA ARG A 763 13.31 -35.35 -34.50
C ARG A 763 12.81 -36.78 -34.41
N GLN A 764 13.67 -37.77 -34.61
CA GLN A 764 13.34 -39.19 -34.45
C GLN A 764 13.05 -39.53 -32.98
N LEU A 765 13.81 -38.97 -32.04
CA LEU A 765 13.56 -39.11 -30.60
C LEU A 765 12.18 -38.56 -30.23
N ARG A 766 11.86 -37.34 -30.68
CA ARG A 766 10.55 -36.72 -30.46
C ARG A 766 9.41 -37.57 -31.02
N LYS A 767 9.54 -38.08 -32.25
CA LYS A 767 8.52 -38.96 -32.85
C LYS A 767 8.31 -40.22 -32.02
N ARG A 768 9.39 -40.87 -31.56
CA ARG A 768 9.29 -42.05 -30.69
C ARG A 768 8.53 -41.75 -29.40
N ILE A 769 8.89 -40.66 -28.70
CA ILE A 769 8.23 -40.27 -27.44
C ILE A 769 6.74 -39.96 -27.66
N LEU A 770 6.39 -39.24 -28.73
CA LEU A 770 5.00 -38.89 -29.02
C LEU A 770 4.16 -40.12 -29.42
N ASN A 771 4.76 -41.08 -30.14
CA ASN A 771 4.09 -42.32 -30.51
C ASN A 771 3.91 -43.26 -29.30
N LEU A 772 4.82 -43.24 -28.32
CA LEU A 772 4.71 -44.01 -27.07
C LEU A 772 3.65 -43.48 -26.10
N ARG A 773 3.19 -42.24 -26.26
CA ARG A 773 2.17 -41.60 -25.42
C ARG A 773 0.75 -41.67 -25.99
N GLN A 774 0.54 -42.34 -27.13
CA GLN A 774 -0.81 -42.63 -27.60
C GLN A 774 -1.38 -43.78 -26.76
N PRO A 775 -2.60 -43.64 -26.18
CA PRO A 775 -3.30 -44.79 -25.63
C PRO A 775 -3.39 -45.86 -26.72
N ALA A 776 -3.16 -47.13 -26.36
CA ALA A 776 -3.53 -48.22 -27.26
C ALA A 776 -5.02 -48.06 -27.57
N GLU A 777 -5.35 -47.97 -28.86
CA GLU A 777 -6.71 -47.81 -29.36
C GLU A 777 -7.68 -48.86 -28.81
#